data_AF-A0A7S3XNX1-F1
#
_entry.id   AF-A0A7S3XNX1-F1
#
_cell.length_a   1.000
_cell.length_b   1.000
_cell.length_c   1.000
_cell.angle_alpha   90.00
_cell.angle_beta   90.00
_cell.angle_gamma   90.00
#
_symmetry.space_group_name_H-M   'P 1'
#
loop_
_entity.id
_entity.type
_entity.pdbx_description
1 polymer ?
#
loop_
_entity_poly.entity_id
_entity_poly.type
_entity_poly.pdbx_seq_one_letter_code
_entity_poly.pdbx_strand_id
1 'polypeptide(L)'
;VAGLEVIGREHFGVFPLKGKLLNVREATVAQLSENAEVLALCNILGLNFDETYEDGIEGKLRYGRVMVMTDQDHDGSHIKGLLVNFFHHFFPSLLQLPGFMQQFITPIVKCTKGKRTETFFTIPEYQRWKEATNDGKGWTIKYYKGLGTSSSKEAKEYFSDLNTHRLDFEWQDEAIDGDLIDMAFSKKRVNDRKTWLKEFEQGTSINYGSDAMTYENFINKELVLFSLADNMRSIPHVMDGFKPSQRKVLFACFKRKLKAEIKVAQLAGYVSEHAAYHHGEASLNSTIVGMAQNFVGSNNVNLLFPSGQFGTRLMGGKDAASPRYIFTRLEAVARLIFHPDDDPLLNFLDDDGQSIEPDHYLPVLPMVLVNGADGIGTGWSSSVPTYDPRDVIANLRRLVKCEAMEPMHPWFNGFAGELVPNAKTPGSYKVKGILEVVDDSTILISELPVRKWTQDYKVFLESLLPGGTGAGADGIIKGFKENHTDTTVAFTVNLDPTVLNRLRLEPGGLEKKFKIEGSVSTSNMTLFNKEGMIETYATPEAIMEVFYEARIQGYEDRKNYLVDKLNKEFRKLDNKVRFILAVVEGRLVVSNRRRAELLRELADEGYELFDGGAAKKKDDDDEEGAADAADADDPSDLGALARGYDYLLSMKLWSLTMEKVNALRAEREAKNAELRELEATPSFQLWLNDLDAIEEALGELDAEARRLKEAERRQIKAAGRAHQAARRPGKKAAAAA
;
A
#
# COMPACT_ATOMS: atom_id res chain seq x y z
N VAL A 1 -16.72 -2.87 30.12
CA VAL A 1 -17.77 -2.27 30.99
C VAL A 1 -19.03 -3.13 31.07
N ALA A 2 -19.66 -3.50 29.95
CA ALA A 2 -20.87 -4.34 29.96
C ALA A 2 -20.70 -5.67 30.74
N GLY A 3 -19.55 -6.32 30.63
CA GLY A 3 -19.22 -7.53 31.40
C GLY A 3 -19.18 -7.34 32.92
N LEU A 4 -18.86 -6.13 33.42
CA LEU A 4 -18.83 -5.84 34.86
C LEU A 4 -20.23 -5.88 35.50
N GLU A 5 -21.30 -5.80 34.70
CA GLU A 5 -22.66 -6.00 35.22
C GLU A 5 -22.91 -7.45 35.62
N VAL A 6 -22.10 -8.40 35.11
CA VAL A 6 -22.20 -9.83 35.41
C VAL A 6 -21.29 -10.21 36.57
N ILE A 7 -20.00 -9.83 36.49
CA ILE A 7 -18.97 -10.23 37.47
C ILE A 7 -18.81 -9.25 38.65
N GLY A 8 -19.53 -8.13 38.63
CA GLY A 8 -19.45 -7.08 39.65
C GLY A 8 -18.27 -6.11 39.42
N ARG A 9 -18.23 -5.07 40.26
CA ARG A 9 -17.22 -3.99 40.21
C ARG A 9 -16.26 -3.97 41.40
N GLU A 10 -16.48 -4.86 42.38
CA GLU A 10 -15.68 -4.89 43.62
C GLU A 10 -14.25 -5.36 43.37
N HIS A 11 -14.06 -6.35 42.47
CA HIS A 11 -12.76 -6.97 42.22
C HIS A 11 -12.16 -6.66 40.83
N PHE A 12 -12.86 -5.89 39.99
CA PHE A 12 -12.48 -5.66 38.60
C PHE A 12 -12.46 -4.17 38.24
N GLY A 13 -11.27 -3.67 37.89
CA GLY A 13 -11.06 -2.36 37.29
C GLY A 13 -10.89 -2.45 35.78
N VAL A 14 -11.17 -1.36 35.05
CA VAL A 14 -10.97 -1.31 33.59
C VAL A 14 -10.23 -0.02 33.24
N PHE A 15 -9.13 -0.16 32.49
CA PHE A 15 -8.35 0.95 31.97
C PHE A 15 -8.14 0.76 30.45
N PRO A 16 -8.55 1.72 29.60
CA PRO A 16 -8.38 1.61 28.16
C PRO A 16 -6.97 2.07 27.75
N LEU A 17 -6.20 1.18 27.12
CA LEU A 17 -4.91 1.55 26.54
C LEU A 17 -5.07 2.41 25.28
N LYS A 18 -4.30 3.50 25.17
CA LYS A 18 -4.25 4.34 23.98
C LYS A 18 -3.19 3.87 22.99
N GLY A 19 -3.62 3.13 21.97
CA GLY A 19 -2.75 2.68 20.88
C GLY A 19 -1.69 1.68 21.34
N LYS A 20 -0.52 1.70 20.69
CA LYS A 20 0.60 0.82 21.03
C LYS A 20 1.36 1.38 22.24
N LEU A 21 1.58 0.54 23.24
CA LEU A 21 2.41 0.91 24.40
C LEU A 21 3.86 1.20 23.93
N LEU A 22 4.52 2.13 24.62
CA LEU A 22 5.92 2.43 24.34
C LEU A 22 6.79 1.19 24.60
N ASN A 23 7.69 0.83 23.67
CA ASN A 23 8.72 -0.16 23.97
C ASN A 23 9.74 0.46 24.94
N VAL A 24 9.75 -0.04 26.17
CA VAL A 24 10.48 0.59 27.28
C VAL A 24 11.95 0.22 27.39
N ARG A 25 12.40 -0.91 26.81
CA ARG A 25 13.79 -1.43 26.98
C ARG A 25 14.87 -0.46 26.54
N GLU A 26 14.61 0.31 25.49
CA GLU A 26 15.53 1.33 24.97
C GLU A 26 14.83 2.68 24.79
N ALA A 27 13.86 2.97 25.67
CA ALA A 27 13.30 4.30 25.84
C ALA A 27 14.21 5.11 26.77
N THR A 28 14.42 6.39 26.48
CA THR A 28 15.15 7.27 27.40
C THR A 28 14.31 7.59 28.63
N VAL A 29 14.96 7.95 29.73
CA VAL A 29 14.27 8.39 30.96
C VAL A 29 13.30 9.54 30.67
N ALA A 30 13.66 10.45 29.76
CA ALA A 30 12.79 11.53 29.31
C ALA A 30 11.54 10.98 28.59
N GLN A 31 11.72 10.06 27.64
CA GLN A 31 10.60 9.43 26.93
C GLN A 31 9.64 8.68 27.86
N LEU A 32 10.18 8.01 28.88
CA LEU A 32 9.37 7.31 29.88
C LEU A 32 8.61 8.28 30.78
N SER A 33 9.28 9.34 31.26
CA SER A 33 8.70 10.35 32.14
C SER A 33 7.64 11.22 31.46
N GLU A 34 7.75 11.41 30.15
CA GLU A 34 6.78 12.15 29.35
C GLU A 34 5.62 11.26 28.85
N ASN A 35 5.73 9.93 28.99
CA ASN A 35 4.70 9.01 28.52
C ASN A 35 3.56 8.87 29.53
N ALA A 36 2.46 9.58 29.27
CA ALA A 36 1.27 9.57 30.12
C ALA A 36 0.66 8.17 30.33
N GLU A 37 0.80 7.26 29.37
CA GLU A 37 0.22 5.91 29.44
C GLU A 37 0.99 5.02 30.43
N VAL A 38 2.33 5.04 30.35
CA VAL A 38 3.21 4.32 31.29
C VAL A 38 3.01 4.84 32.70
N LEU A 39 2.95 6.17 32.88
CA LEU A 39 2.67 6.78 34.19
C LEU A 39 1.29 6.38 34.73
N ALA A 40 0.27 6.32 33.89
CA ALA A 40 -1.06 5.90 34.30
C ALA A 40 -1.06 4.44 34.79
N LEU A 41 -0.39 3.52 34.06
CA LEU A 41 -0.26 2.12 34.47
C LEU A 41 0.43 1.98 35.83
N CYS A 42 1.56 2.67 36.04
CA CYS A 42 2.26 2.65 37.31
C CYS A 42 1.36 3.15 38.46
N ASN A 43 0.66 4.27 38.27
CA ASN A 43 -0.20 4.84 39.31
C ASN A 43 -1.43 3.98 39.61
N ILE A 44 -2.06 3.38 38.59
CA ILE A 44 -3.27 2.57 38.75
C ILE A 44 -2.96 1.28 39.51
N LEU A 45 -1.84 0.64 39.18
CA LEU A 45 -1.40 -0.62 39.79
C LEU A 45 -0.65 -0.40 41.11
N GLY A 46 -0.10 0.79 41.35
CA GLY A 46 0.74 1.08 42.50
C GLY A 46 2.17 0.57 42.36
N LEU A 47 2.70 0.58 41.13
CA LEU A 47 4.05 0.09 40.83
C LEU A 47 5.11 1.10 41.27
N ASN A 48 6.19 0.59 41.85
CA ASN A 48 7.36 1.34 42.29
C ASN A 48 8.63 0.69 41.72
N PHE A 49 9.41 1.47 40.97
CA PHE A 49 10.61 0.99 40.26
C PHE A 49 11.73 0.50 41.19
N ASP A 50 11.73 0.91 42.46
CA ASP A 50 12.73 0.48 43.45
C ASP A 50 12.31 -0.79 44.21
N GLU A 51 11.13 -1.36 43.93
CA GLU A 51 10.58 -2.50 44.64
C GLU A 51 10.66 -3.79 43.81
N THR A 52 11.07 -4.89 44.46
CA THR A 52 10.94 -6.25 43.92
C THR A 52 9.69 -6.90 44.51
N TYR A 53 8.83 -7.42 43.64
CA TYR A 53 7.54 -7.97 44.01
C TYR A 53 7.60 -9.50 44.07
N GLU A 54 7.68 -10.06 45.27
CA GLU A 54 7.63 -11.49 45.55
C GLU A 54 6.24 -11.91 46.06
N ASP A 55 6.10 -13.14 46.54
CA ASP A 55 4.87 -13.63 47.17
C ASP A 55 4.38 -12.67 48.28
N GLY A 56 3.07 -12.46 48.36
CA GLY A 56 2.47 -11.50 49.32
C GLY A 56 2.40 -10.06 48.82
N ILE A 57 2.09 -9.85 47.54
CA ILE A 57 1.85 -8.52 46.92
C ILE A 57 0.63 -7.76 47.51
N GLU A 58 -0.15 -8.40 48.38
CA GLU A 58 -1.32 -7.84 49.04
C GLU A 58 -0.93 -6.63 49.92
N GLY A 59 -1.49 -5.45 49.61
CA GLY A 59 -1.16 -4.20 50.30
C GLY A 59 0.01 -3.42 49.70
N LYS A 60 0.80 -4.03 48.79
CA LYS A 60 1.84 -3.34 48.01
C LYS A 60 1.31 -2.84 46.67
N LEU A 61 0.51 -3.67 45.99
CA LEU A 61 -0.17 -3.31 44.75
C LEU A 61 -1.65 -3.01 45.00
N ARG A 62 -2.21 -2.14 44.15
CA ARG A 62 -3.64 -1.78 44.17
C ARG A 62 -4.51 -2.86 43.49
N TYR A 63 -3.92 -3.65 42.60
CA TYR A 63 -4.54 -4.79 41.93
C TYR A 63 -3.56 -5.97 41.94
N GLY A 64 -4.05 -7.17 42.28
CA GLY A 64 -3.22 -8.38 42.33
C GLY A 64 -3.07 -9.12 41.01
N ARG A 65 -3.83 -8.73 39.97
CA ARG A 65 -3.80 -9.35 38.64
C ARG A 65 -4.04 -8.29 37.56
N VAL A 66 -3.49 -8.54 36.38
CA VAL A 66 -3.62 -7.74 35.17
C VAL A 66 -4.16 -8.63 34.06
N MET A 67 -5.38 -8.34 33.59
CA MET A 67 -5.98 -9.03 32.46
C MET A 67 -5.93 -8.15 31.21
N VAL A 68 -5.18 -8.59 30.20
CA VAL A 68 -5.11 -7.91 28.91
C VAL A 68 -6.26 -8.34 28.00
N MET A 69 -6.96 -7.37 27.43
CA MET A 69 -8.08 -7.60 26.53
C MET A 69 -7.85 -6.72 25.29
N THR A 70 -7.53 -7.37 24.17
CA THR A 70 -7.27 -6.73 22.88
C THR A 70 -8.16 -7.31 21.81
N ASP A 71 -8.23 -6.63 20.67
CA ASP A 71 -8.74 -7.21 19.44
C ASP A 71 -8.00 -8.53 19.14
N GLN A 72 -8.72 -9.53 18.62
CA GLN A 72 -8.15 -10.83 18.26
C GLN A 72 -7.56 -10.75 16.85
N ASP A 73 -6.61 -9.83 16.73
CA ASP A 73 -5.83 -9.59 15.53
C ASP A 73 -4.33 -9.53 15.86
N HIS A 74 -3.53 -9.36 14.82
CA HIS A 74 -2.08 -9.30 14.95
C HIS A 74 -1.64 -8.08 15.80
N ASP A 75 -2.25 -6.90 15.64
CA ASP A 75 -1.85 -5.71 16.40
C ASP A 75 -2.21 -5.83 17.88
N GLY A 76 -3.30 -6.51 18.23
CA GLY A 76 -3.65 -6.88 19.60
C GLY A 76 -2.58 -7.77 20.24
N SER A 77 -2.10 -8.79 19.51
CA SER A 77 -1.00 -9.65 19.95
C SER A 77 0.28 -8.85 20.27
N HIS A 78 0.60 -7.83 19.45
CA HIS A 78 1.71 -6.93 19.73
C HIS A 78 1.49 -6.06 20.96
N ILE A 79 0.27 -5.56 21.20
CA ILE A 79 -0.05 -4.82 22.43
C ILE A 79 0.15 -5.70 23.66
N LYS A 80 -0.30 -6.96 23.63
CA LYS A 80 -0.04 -7.93 24.71
C LYS A 80 1.45 -8.08 24.95
N GLY A 81 2.22 -8.28 23.88
CA GLY A 81 3.67 -8.43 23.96
C GLY A 81 4.39 -7.20 24.51
N LEU A 82 3.98 -5.99 24.12
CA LEU A 82 4.55 -4.75 24.67
C LEU A 82 4.25 -4.59 26.17
N LEU A 83 3.08 -5.04 26.63
CA LEU A 83 2.73 -5.03 28.05
C LEU A 83 3.54 -6.07 28.84
N VAL A 84 3.70 -7.28 28.29
CA VAL A 84 4.60 -8.31 28.84
C VAL A 84 6.04 -7.77 28.92
N ASN A 85 6.52 -7.10 27.86
CA ASN A 85 7.82 -6.46 27.81
C ASN A 85 7.98 -5.37 28.86
N PHE A 86 6.96 -4.55 29.09
CA PHE A 86 6.95 -3.52 30.12
C PHE A 86 7.17 -4.13 31.52
N PHE A 87 6.40 -5.15 31.86
CA PHE A 87 6.55 -5.85 33.14
C PHE A 87 7.88 -6.57 33.22
N HIS A 88 8.33 -7.28 32.18
CA HIS A 88 9.62 -7.96 32.19
C HIS A 88 10.78 -6.98 32.40
N HIS A 89 10.74 -5.80 31.77
CA HIS A 89 11.86 -4.86 31.83
C HIS A 89 11.99 -4.19 33.20
N PHE A 90 10.88 -3.78 33.81
CA PHE A 90 10.90 -3.04 35.08
C PHE A 90 10.57 -3.88 36.32
N PHE A 91 9.73 -4.90 36.17
CA PHE A 91 9.13 -5.67 37.26
C PHE A 91 9.12 -7.18 36.94
N PRO A 92 10.26 -7.80 36.56
CA PRO A 92 10.30 -9.17 36.05
C PRO A 92 9.69 -10.18 37.04
N SER A 93 9.88 -9.97 38.35
CA SER A 93 9.35 -10.84 39.40
C SER A 93 7.82 -10.96 39.37
N LEU A 94 7.09 -9.96 38.85
CA LEU A 94 5.63 -10.03 38.72
C LEU A 94 5.18 -11.04 37.67
N LEU A 95 5.95 -11.25 36.60
CA LEU A 95 5.61 -12.25 35.57
C LEU A 95 5.78 -13.68 36.10
N GLN A 96 6.62 -13.86 37.13
CA GLN A 96 6.86 -15.15 37.76
C GLN A 96 5.72 -15.56 38.71
N LEU A 97 4.87 -14.61 39.13
CA LEU A 97 3.75 -14.88 40.02
C LEU A 97 2.59 -15.56 39.26
N PRO A 98 2.15 -16.75 39.67
CA PRO A 98 1.07 -17.47 38.99
C PRO A 98 -0.22 -16.65 38.90
N GLY A 99 -0.70 -16.46 37.66
CA GLY A 99 -1.95 -15.76 37.38
C GLY A 99 -1.92 -14.24 37.58
N PHE A 100 -0.73 -13.63 37.76
CA PHE A 100 -0.60 -12.17 37.76
C PHE A 100 -0.97 -11.61 36.39
N MET A 101 -0.33 -12.10 35.32
CA MET A 101 -0.66 -11.73 33.95
C MET A 101 -1.69 -12.70 33.38
N GLN A 102 -2.80 -12.17 32.86
CA GLN A 102 -3.88 -12.93 32.26
C GLN A 102 -4.25 -12.32 30.92
N GLN A 103 -4.83 -13.08 30.01
CA GLN A 103 -5.49 -12.55 28.82
C GLN A 103 -6.95 -12.95 28.75
N PHE A 104 -7.74 -12.04 28.18
CA PHE A 104 -9.13 -12.28 27.82
C PHE A 104 -9.22 -12.52 26.31
N ILE A 105 -9.65 -13.72 25.92
CA ILE A 105 -9.86 -14.10 24.52
C ILE A 105 -11.33 -14.02 24.14
N THR A 106 -11.60 -13.72 22.87
CA THR A 106 -12.95 -13.76 22.29
C THR A 106 -12.94 -14.63 21.04
N PRO A 107 -14.06 -15.24 20.64
CA PRO A 107 -14.13 -15.95 19.36
C PRO A 107 -13.77 -15.03 18.20
N ILE A 108 -13.01 -15.53 17.22
CA ILE A 108 -12.66 -14.82 15.98
C ILE A 108 -13.67 -15.09 14.86
N VAL A 109 -14.31 -16.27 14.85
CA VAL A 109 -15.39 -16.62 13.92
C VAL A 109 -16.55 -17.25 14.66
N LYS A 110 -17.77 -16.85 14.30
CA LYS A 110 -19.02 -17.47 14.74
C LYS A 110 -19.83 -17.90 13.53
N CYS A 111 -20.14 -19.18 13.45
CA CYS A 111 -20.94 -19.78 12.38
C CYS A 111 -22.30 -20.17 12.92
N THR A 112 -23.38 -19.70 12.29
CA THR A 112 -24.76 -19.99 12.71
C THR A 112 -25.56 -20.70 11.62
N LYS A 113 -26.34 -21.71 12.01
CA LYS A 113 -27.29 -22.42 11.13
C LYS A 113 -28.54 -22.78 11.91
N GLY A 114 -29.59 -21.99 11.73
CA GLY A 114 -30.82 -22.10 12.52
C GLY A 114 -30.54 -21.86 14.00
N LYS A 115 -30.68 -22.90 14.83
CA LYS A 115 -30.38 -22.85 16.28
C LYS A 115 -28.96 -23.28 16.64
N ARG A 116 -28.20 -23.87 15.71
CA ARG A 116 -26.82 -24.32 15.96
C ARG A 116 -25.87 -23.13 15.79
N THR A 117 -24.93 -23.01 16.72
CA THR A 117 -23.88 -22.00 16.71
C THR A 117 -22.57 -22.70 17.01
N GLU A 118 -21.60 -22.53 16.13
CA GLU A 118 -20.22 -22.98 16.33
C GLU A 118 -19.34 -21.73 16.47
N THR A 119 -18.42 -21.74 17.43
CA THR A 119 -17.51 -20.63 17.71
C THR A 119 -16.07 -21.10 17.64
N PHE A 120 -15.23 -20.34 16.96
CA PHE A 120 -13.81 -20.65 16.77
C PHE A 120 -12.98 -19.49 17.34
N PHE A 121 -11.91 -19.82 18.04
CA PHE A 121 -11.00 -18.82 18.62
C PHE A 121 -9.80 -18.54 17.73
N THR A 122 -9.54 -19.40 16.75
CA THR A 122 -8.46 -19.24 15.77
C THR A 122 -8.95 -19.45 14.33
N ILE A 123 -8.28 -18.79 13.37
CA ILE A 123 -8.57 -19.00 11.94
C ILE A 123 -8.27 -20.45 11.49
N PRO A 124 -7.17 -21.10 11.90
CA PRO A 124 -6.89 -22.48 11.50
C PRO A 124 -7.91 -23.51 12.02
N GLU A 125 -8.53 -23.29 13.18
CA GLU A 125 -9.66 -24.12 13.64
C GLU A 125 -10.89 -23.95 12.75
N TYR A 126 -11.22 -22.70 12.41
CA TYR A 126 -12.33 -22.38 11.52
C TYR A 126 -12.12 -22.96 10.11
N GLN A 127 -10.91 -22.85 9.54
CA GLN A 127 -10.61 -23.37 8.21
C GLN A 127 -10.78 -24.90 8.15
N ARG A 128 -10.22 -25.63 9.12
CA ARG A 128 -10.42 -27.09 9.24
C ARG A 128 -11.89 -27.46 9.34
N TRP A 129 -12.69 -26.71 10.12
CA TRP A 129 -14.13 -26.92 10.20
C TRP A 129 -14.85 -26.62 8.88
N LYS A 130 -14.46 -25.54 8.19
CA LYS A 130 -15.06 -25.11 6.92
C LYS A 130 -14.85 -26.18 5.85
N GLU A 131 -13.63 -26.67 5.69
CA GLU A 131 -13.26 -27.77 4.78
C GLU A 131 -14.06 -29.05 5.10
N ALA A 132 -14.18 -29.40 6.37
CA ALA A 132 -14.95 -30.56 6.81
C ALA A 132 -16.47 -30.40 6.66
N THR A 133 -16.97 -29.17 6.43
CA THR A 133 -18.41 -28.83 6.46
C THR A 133 -18.89 -28.25 5.13
N ASN A 134 -18.53 -28.88 4.00
CA ASN A 134 -18.97 -28.47 2.65
C ASN A 134 -18.71 -26.97 2.39
N ASP A 135 -17.51 -26.52 2.73
CA ASP A 135 -17.06 -25.12 2.65
C ASP A 135 -17.92 -24.11 3.42
N GLY A 136 -18.62 -24.57 4.47
CA GLY A 136 -19.53 -23.75 5.25
C GLY A 136 -20.82 -23.38 4.51
N LYS A 137 -21.16 -24.03 3.38
CA LYS A 137 -22.38 -23.74 2.63
C LYS A 137 -23.64 -23.89 3.49
N GLY A 138 -24.48 -22.86 3.48
CA GLY A 138 -25.71 -22.79 4.26
C GLY A 138 -25.53 -22.42 5.74
N TRP A 139 -24.33 -21.99 6.14
CA TRP A 139 -24.08 -21.32 7.42
C TRP A 139 -23.94 -19.81 7.21
N THR A 140 -24.39 -19.02 8.18
CA THR A 140 -24.06 -17.60 8.26
C THR A 140 -22.77 -17.46 9.05
N ILE A 141 -21.74 -16.92 8.42
CA ILE A 141 -20.40 -16.80 8.98
C ILE A 141 -20.17 -15.34 9.32
N LYS A 142 -19.80 -15.06 10.57
CA LYS A 142 -19.48 -13.70 11.03
C LYS A 142 -18.11 -13.70 11.69
N TYR A 143 -17.26 -12.78 11.25
CA TYR A 143 -15.93 -12.53 11.80
C TYR A 143 -15.98 -11.46 12.88
N TYR A 144 -15.21 -11.67 13.94
CA TYR A 144 -15.13 -10.84 15.14
C TYR A 144 -13.69 -10.36 15.32
N LYS A 145 -13.17 -9.62 14.34
CA LYS A 145 -11.78 -9.12 14.35
C LYS A 145 -11.56 -8.08 15.47
N GLY A 146 -12.53 -7.17 15.66
CA GLY A 146 -12.49 -6.16 16.73
C GLY A 146 -13.40 -6.51 17.91
N LEU A 147 -12.99 -6.15 19.12
CA LEU A 147 -13.80 -6.29 20.33
C LEU A 147 -15.14 -5.53 20.22
N GLY A 148 -15.14 -4.41 19.49
CA GLY A 148 -16.34 -3.61 19.20
C GLY A 148 -17.39 -4.32 18.33
N THR A 149 -17.03 -5.42 17.66
CA THR A 149 -17.97 -6.22 16.85
C THR A 149 -18.93 -7.04 17.71
N SER A 150 -18.55 -7.34 18.95
CA SER A 150 -19.38 -8.06 19.91
C SER A 150 -20.45 -7.16 20.53
N SER A 151 -21.69 -7.63 20.55
CA SER A 151 -22.77 -6.92 21.22
C SER A 151 -22.63 -6.94 22.74
N SER A 152 -23.28 -6.01 23.46
CA SER A 152 -23.33 -6.03 24.92
C SER A 152 -23.90 -7.33 25.49
N LYS A 153 -24.78 -8.02 24.74
CA LYS A 153 -25.32 -9.32 25.13
C LYS A 153 -24.24 -10.41 25.07
N GLU A 154 -23.50 -10.47 23.96
CA GLU A 154 -22.38 -11.41 23.80
C GLU A 154 -21.29 -11.14 24.83
N ALA A 155 -20.97 -9.87 25.11
CA ALA A 155 -20.05 -9.53 26.19
C ALA A 155 -20.53 -10.09 27.54
N LYS A 156 -21.83 -9.97 27.87
CA LYS A 156 -22.36 -10.58 29.11
C LYS A 156 -22.27 -12.11 29.09
N GLU A 157 -22.49 -12.75 27.94
CA GLU A 157 -22.31 -14.20 27.77
C GLU A 157 -20.84 -14.61 28.05
N TYR A 158 -19.87 -13.93 27.45
CA TYR A 158 -18.44 -14.20 27.66
C TYR A 158 -18.02 -14.04 29.12
N PHE A 159 -18.50 -12.97 29.78
CA PHE A 159 -18.19 -12.72 31.18
C PHE A 159 -18.97 -13.63 32.15
N SER A 160 -20.10 -14.21 31.72
CA SER A 160 -20.79 -15.26 32.48
C SER A 160 -20.02 -16.59 32.45
N ASP A 161 -19.27 -16.82 31.38
CA ASP A 161 -18.36 -17.96 31.21
C ASP A 161 -16.89 -17.51 31.17
N LEU A 162 -16.49 -16.74 32.19
CA LEU A 162 -15.17 -16.12 32.25
C LEU A 162 -14.03 -17.17 32.23
N ASN A 163 -14.26 -18.38 32.74
CA ASN A 163 -13.23 -19.42 32.81
C ASN A 163 -12.79 -19.89 31.42
N THR A 164 -13.69 -19.94 30.44
CA THR A 164 -13.36 -20.29 29.05
C THR A 164 -12.61 -19.16 28.34
N HIS A 165 -12.90 -17.90 28.71
CA HIS A 165 -12.36 -16.71 28.05
C HIS A 165 -11.11 -16.15 28.72
N ARG A 166 -10.76 -16.62 29.93
CA ARG A 166 -9.61 -16.17 30.71
C ARG A 166 -8.50 -17.21 30.66
N LEU A 167 -7.35 -16.83 30.12
CA LEU A 167 -6.14 -17.64 30.12
C LEU A 167 -5.08 -16.96 30.98
N ASP A 168 -4.47 -17.72 31.89
CA ASP A 168 -3.40 -17.24 32.76
C ASP A 168 -2.07 -17.47 32.05
N PHE A 169 -1.19 -16.46 32.04
CA PHE A 169 0.17 -16.67 31.54
C PHE A 169 0.98 -17.48 32.55
N GLU A 170 1.76 -18.43 32.04
CA GLU A 170 2.61 -19.31 32.84
C GLU A 170 4.08 -18.98 32.58
N TRP A 171 4.80 -18.63 33.65
CA TRP A 171 6.24 -18.46 33.62
C TRP A 171 6.95 -19.80 33.84
N GLN A 172 7.87 -20.13 32.95
CA GLN A 172 8.70 -21.33 33.05
C GLN A 172 10.02 -21.01 33.74
N ASP A 173 10.88 -20.25 33.06
CA ASP A 173 12.16 -19.81 33.60
C ASP A 173 12.72 -18.59 32.85
N GLU A 174 13.69 -17.92 33.46
CA GLU A 174 14.35 -16.74 32.89
C GLU A 174 15.19 -17.05 31.65
N ALA A 175 15.76 -18.26 31.57
CA ALA A 175 16.63 -18.65 30.46
C ALA A 175 15.86 -18.91 29.15
N ILE A 176 14.57 -19.23 29.25
CA ILE A 176 13.65 -19.46 28.13
C ILE A 176 12.79 -18.21 27.93
N ASP A 177 11.88 -17.91 28.87
CA ASP A 177 10.88 -16.86 28.69
C ASP A 177 11.54 -15.48 28.68
N GLY A 178 12.48 -15.25 29.58
CA GLY A 178 13.19 -13.96 29.66
C GLY A 178 14.03 -13.67 28.42
N ASP A 179 14.75 -14.68 27.92
CA ASP A 179 15.52 -14.55 26.66
C ASP A 179 14.59 -14.28 25.47
N LEU A 180 13.45 -14.98 25.36
CA LEU A 180 12.51 -14.78 24.27
C LEU A 180 11.86 -13.40 24.30
N ILE A 181 11.48 -12.89 25.48
CA ILE A 181 10.94 -11.53 25.62
C ILE A 181 12.03 -10.50 25.25
N ASP A 182 13.28 -10.70 25.67
CA ASP A 182 14.37 -9.83 25.22
C ASP A 182 14.59 -9.90 23.71
N MET A 183 14.62 -11.11 23.13
CA MET A 183 14.74 -11.33 21.67
C MET A 183 13.67 -10.56 20.90
N ALA A 184 12.42 -10.63 21.34
CA ALA A 184 11.29 -10.00 20.67
C ALA A 184 11.36 -8.46 20.69
N PHE A 185 11.80 -7.85 21.80
CA PHE A 185 11.67 -6.39 22.00
C PHE A 185 12.98 -5.60 22.03
N SER A 186 14.13 -6.26 22.20
CA SER A 186 15.43 -5.60 22.26
C SER A 186 15.86 -5.05 20.92
N LYS A 187 16.28 -3.78 20.86
CA LYS A 187 16.82 -3.17 19.63
C LYS A 187 18.15 -3.79 19.20
N LYS A 188 18.82 -4.53 20.09
CA LYS A 188 20.14 -5.15 19.83
C LYS A 188 20.04 -6.54 19.18
N ARG A 189 18.89 -7.21 19.31
CA ARG A 189 18.67 -8.59 18.87
C ARG A 189 17.99 -8.72 17.51
N VAL A 190 18.34 -7.82 16.59
CA VAL A 190 17.77 -7.79 15.23
C VAL A 190 18.06 -9.07 14.46
N ASN A 191 19.30 -9.58 14.50
CA ASN A 191 19.70 -10.78 13.76
C ASN A 191 19.00 -12.04 14.29
N ASP A 192 18.79 -12.09 15.60
CA ASP A 192 18.10 -13.18 16.28
C ASP A 192 16.64 -13.23 15.82
N ARG A 193 15.96 -12.07 15.77
CA ARG A 193 14.60 -11.97 15.18
C ARG A 193 14.56 -12.38 13.72
N LYS A 194 15.59 -12.05 12.93
CA LYS A 194 15.66 -12.48 11.53
C LYS A 194 15.75 -14.00 11.42
N THR A 195 16.49 -14.64 12.31
CA THR A 195 16.64 -16.11 12.35
C THR A 195 15.34 -16.75 12.81
N TRP A 196 14.77 -16.25 13.91
CA TRP A 196 13.48 -16.66 14.44
C TRP A 196 12.34 -16.60 13.41
N LEU A 197 12.27 -15.53 12.62
CA LEU A 197 11.24 -15.39 11.57
C LEU A 197 11.49 -16.28 10.35
N LYS A 198 12.74 -16.70 10.10
CA LYS A 198 13.07 -17.66 9.02
C LYS A 198 12.78 -19.11 9.42
N GLU A 199 12.90 -19.43 10.71
CA GLU A 199 12.63 -20.76 11.26
C GLU A 199 11.14 -21.01 11.52
N PHE A 200 10.29 -19.99 11.33
CA PHE A 200 8.85 -20.13 11.51
C PHE A 200 8.24 -21.11 10.50
N GLU A 201 7.60 -22.16 11.01
CA GLU A 201 6.87 -23.13 10.19
C GLU A 201 5.43 -22.64 9.92
N GLN A 202 5.06 -22.54 8.64
CA GLN A 202 3.73 -22.08 8.23
C GLN A 202 2.64 -22.98 8.82
N GLY A 203 1.60 -22.35 9.39
CA GLY A 203 0.51 -23.04 10.09
C GLY A 203 0.69 -23.15 11.60
N THR A 204 1.89 -22.85 12.12
CA THR A 204 2.12 -22.73 13.56
C THR A 204 1.26 -21.62 14.14
N SER A 205 0.39 -21.97 15.07
CA SER A 205 -0.51 -21.05 15.76
C SER A 205 -0.85 -21.61 17.13
N ILE A 206 -1.25 -20.74 18.05
CA ILE A 206 -1.64 -21.16 19.40
C ILE A 206 -3.00 -21.85 19.36
N ASN A 207 -3.13 -23.01 20.00
CA ASN A 207 -4.41 -23.69 20.18
C ASN A 207 -4.92 -23.48 21.61
N TYR A 208 -5.81 -22.48 21.78
CA TYR A 208 -6.33 -22.10 23.09
C TYR A 208 -7.06 -23.23 23.85
N GLY A 209 -7.50 -24.30 23.17
CA GLY A 209 -8.15 -25.44 23.81
C GLY A 209 -7.21 -26.51 24.36
N SER A 210 -5.91 -26.49 24.00
CA SER A 210 -4.96 -27.56 24.36
C SER A 210 -3.56 -27.09 24.73
N ASP A 211 -3.12 -25.93 24.24
CA ASP A 211 -1.84 -25.34 24.59
C ASP A 211 -1.95 -24.60 25.93
N ALA A 212 -0.95 -24.79 26.80
CA ALA A 212 -0.74 -23.91 27.95
C ALA A 212 -0.25 -22.53 27.47
N MET A 213 -0.73 -21.46 28.11
CA MET A 213 -0.38 -20.09 27.75
C MET A 213 0.95 -19.67 28.38
N THR A 214 2.05 -20.32 27.99
CA THR A 214 3.40 -19.92 28.40
C THR A 214 3.85 -18.69 27.60
N TYR A 215 4.82 -17.92 28.13
CA TYR A 215 5.38 -16.78 27.37
C TYR A 215 6.09 -17.26 26.11
N GLU A 216 6.76 -18.41 26.15
CA GLU A 216 7.29 -19.10 24.97
C GLU A 216 6.21 -19.33 23.90
N ASN A 217 5.10 -19.99 24.24
CA ASN A 217 4.02 -20.27 23.28
C ASN A 217 3.42 -18.97 22.73
N PHE A 218 3.21 -17.97 23.59
CA PHE A 218 2.73 -16.67 23.16
C PHE A 218 3.69 -16.01 22.15
N ILE A 219 4.99 -16.00 22.42
CA ILE A 219 5.97 -15.38 21.52
C ILE A 219 6.03 -16.16 20.20
N ASN A 220 6.27 -17.47 20.27
CA ASN A 220 6.58 -18.31 19.11
C ASN A 220 5.36 -18.77 18.30
N LYS A 221 4.14 -18.65 18.83
CA LYS A 221 2.92 -19.07 18.12
C LYS A 221 1.87 -17.95 17.92
N GLU A 222 1.99 -16.82 18.62
CA GLU A 222 1.04 -15.70 18.50
C GLU A 222 1.74 -14.39 18.08
N LEU A 223 2.76 -13.94 18.82
CA LEU A 223 3.49 -12.70 18.52
C LEU A 223 4.26 -12.78 17.19
N VAL A 224 4.79 -13.95 16.83
CA VAL A 224 5.46 -14.19 15.55
C VAL A 224 4.56 -13.84 14.36
N LEU A 225 3.25 -14.13 14.47
CA LEU A 225 2.28 -13.85 13.40
C LEU A 225 2.14 -12.34 13.19
N PHE A 226 2.21 -11.55 14.26
CA PHE A 226 2.30 -10.11 14.15
C PHE A 226 3.58 -9.67 13.45
N SER A 227 4.73 -10.21 13.82
CA SER A 227 6.01 -9.83 13.22
C SER A 227 6.06 -10.13 11.72
N LEU A 228 5.47 -11.26 11.29
CA LEU A 228 5.29 -11.59 9.88
C LEU A 228 4.32 -10.63 9.19
N ALA A 229 3.15 -10.37 9.77
CA ALA A 229 2.17 -9.42 9.23
C ALA A 229 2.73 -7.99 9.14
N ASP A 230 3.56 -7.60 10.10
CA ASP A 230 4.23 -6.30 10.14
C ASP A 230 5.26 -6.17 9.02
N ASN A 231 6.02 -7.22 8.73
CA ASN A 231 6.89 -7.25 7.56
C ASN A 231 6.09 -7.16 6.27
N MET A 232 5.04 -7.97 6.10
CA MET A 232 4.19 -7.97 4.90
C MET A 232 3.57 -6.60 4.59
N ARG A 233 3.13 -5.86 5.61
CA ARG A 233 2.53 -4.53 5.42
C ARG A 233 3.55 -3.40 5.26
N SER A 234 4.79 -3.60 5.72
CA SER A 234 5.79 -2.54 5.81
C SER A 234 6.85 -2.60 4.71
N ILE A 235 7.23 -3.79 4.26
CA ILE A 235 8.23 -4.01 3.21
C ILE A 235 7.50 -4.21 1.87
N PRO A 236 7.89 -3.48 0.81
CA PRO A 236 7.25 -3.63 -0.50
C PRO A 236 7.72 -4.89 -1.24
N HIS A 237 7.00 -5.24 -2.29
CA HIS A 237 7.36 -6.34 -3.19
C HIS A 237 8.26 -5.87 -4.35
N VAL A 238 9.21 -6.71 -4.77
CA VAL A 238 10.19 -6.36 -5.83
C VAL A 238 9.53 -6.10 -7.18
N MET A 239 8.44 -6.81 -7.49
CA MET A 239 7.78 -6.73 -8.81
C MET A 239 7.07 -5.40 -9.04
N ASP A 240 6.25 -4.94 -8.09
CA ASP A 240 5.44 -3.73 -8.26
C ASP A 240 5.91 -2.55 -7.40
N GLY A 241 6.85 -2.77 -6.48
CA GLY A 241 7.31 -1.75 -5.54
C GLY A 241 6.26 -1.34 -4.50
N PHE A 242 5.15 -2.08 -4.39
CA PHE A 242 4.06 -1.71 -3.50
C PHE A 242 4.07 -2.48 -2.19
N LYS A 243 3.62 -1.77 -1.16
CA LYS A 243 3.03 -2.37 0.04
C LYS A 243 1.58 -2.77 -0.25
N PRO A 244 1.01 -3.73 0.50
CA PRO A 244 -0.37 -4.16 0.30
C PRO A 244 -1.40 -3.01 0.29
N SER A 245 -1.23 -1.98 1.13
CA SER A 245 -2.15 -0.83 1.14
C SER A 245 -2.17 -0.06 -0.17
N GLN A 246 -1.00 0.14 -0.80
CA GLN A 246 -0.88 0.83 -2.09
C GLN A 246 -1.47 -0.03 -3.21
N ARG A 247 -1.24 -1.35 -3.15
CA ARG A 247 -1.79 -2.31 -4.11
C ARG A 247 -3.31 -2.37 -4.07
N LYS A 248 -3.89 -2.40 -2.87
CA LYS A 248 -5.35 -2.32 -2.64
C LYS A 248 -5.96 -1.04 -3.21
N VAL A 249 -5.31 0.10 -3.01
CA VAL A 249 -5.73 1.38 -3.60
C VAL A 249 -5.74 1.30 -5.13
N LEU A 250 -4.64 0.84 -5.73
CA LEU A 250 -4.52 0.78 -7.19
C LEU A 250 -5.52 -0.22 -7.80
N PHE A 251 -5.69 -1.38 -7.18
CA PHE A 251 -6.70 -2.38 -7.56
C PHE A 251 -8.11 -1.79 -7.60
N ALA A 252 -8.52 -1.07 -6.55
CA ALA A 252 -9.84 -0.45 -6.53
C ALA A 252 -10.00 0.62 -7.62
N CYS A 253 -8.95 1.42 -7.89
CA CYS A 253 -8.93 2.39 -8.97
C CYS A 253 -9.10 1.73 -10.36
N PHE A 254 -8.45 0.58 -10.57
CA PHE A 254 -8.55 -0.21 -11.79
C PHE A 254 -9.92 -0.86 -11.95
N LYS A 255 -10.44 -1.48 -10.89
CA LYS A 255 -11.77 -2.09 -10.85
C LYS A 255 -12.88 -1.09 -11.19
N ARG A 256 -12.79 0.13 -10.66
CA ARG A 256 -13.75 1.22 -10.95
C ARG A 256 -13.52 1.92 -12.28
N LYS A 257 -12.36 1.72 -12.92
CA LYS A 257 -11.90 2.49 -14.09
C LYS A 257 -11.91 3.99 -13.81
N LEU A 258 -11.18 4.41 -12.77
CA LEU A 258 -11.21 5.78 -12.22
C LEU A 258 -10.62 6.85 -13.17
N LYS A 259 -11.40 7.24 -14.18
CA LYS A 259 -11.07 8.30 -15.15
C LYS A 259 -11.50 9.69 -14.67
N ALA A 260 -12.68 9.78 -14.07
CA ALA A 260 -13.21 11.02 -13.50
C ALA A 260 -12.69 11.21 -12.07
N GLU A 261 -12.58 12.47 -11.67
CA GLU A 261 -12.15 12.84 -10.32
C GLU A 261 -13.16 12.37 -9.25
N ILE A 262 -12.64 11.86 -8.13
CA ILE A 262 -13.40 11.45 -6.95
C ILE A 262 -12.74 12.04 -5.70
N LYS A 263 -13.51 12.34 -4.66
CA LYS A 263 -12.93 12.75 -3.37
C LYS A 263 -12.09 11.64 -2.78
N VAL A 264 -10.95 11.98 -2.19
CA VAL A 264 -10.06 11.00 -1.55
C VAL A 264 -10.78 10.20 -0.47
N ALA A 265 -11.61 10.85 0.37
CA ALA A 265 -12.40 10.16 1.39
C ALA A 265 -13.40 9.14 0.81
N GLN A 266 -14.01 9.44 -0.35
CA GLN A 266 -14.93 8.51 -1.02
C GLN A 266 -14.17 7.35 -1.66
N LEU A 267 -13.00 7.62 -2.22
CA LEU A 267 -12.12 6.57 -2.74
C LEU A 267 -11.63 5.64 -1.62
N ALA A 268 -11.25 6.18 -0.46
CA ALA A 268 -10.84 5.38 0.70
C ALA A 268 -11.96 4.43 1.16
N GLY A 269 -13.22 4.89 1.24
CA GLY A 269 -14.36 4.03 1.54
C GLY A 269 -14.57 2.93 0.49
N TYR A 270 -14.48 3.28 -0.80
CA TYR A 270 -14.57 2.32 -1.91
C TYR A 270 -13.45 1.27 -1.86
N VAL A 271 -12.22 1.67 -1.56
CA VAL A 271 -11.07 0.75 -1.38
C VAL A 271 -11.33 -0.17 -0.18
N SER A 272 -11.82 0.38 0.94
CA SER A 272 -12.10 -0.39 2.14
C SER A 272 -13.10 -1.52 1.89
N GLU A 273 -14.17 -1.21 1.14
CA GLU A 273 -15.20 -2.17 0.76
C GLU A 273 -14.71 -3.19 -0.27
N HIS A 274 -14.12 -2.73 -1.38
CA HIS A 274 -13.85 -3.61 -2.52
C HIS A 274 -12.52 -4.36 -2.46
N ALA A 275 -11.58 -3.94 -1.61
CA ALA A 275 -10.29 -4.57 -1.41
C ALA A 275 -10.12 -5.15 0.01
N ALA A 276 -11.21 -5.27 0.78
CA ALA A 276 -11.24 -5.81 2.13
C ALA A 276 -10.11 -5.24 3.04
N TYR A 277 -10.06 -3.92 3.18
CA TYR A 277 -9.04 -3.28 4.02
C TYR A 277 -9.50 -3.19 5.48
N HIS A 278 -8.73 -3.78 6.41
CA HIS A 278 -9.15 -3.94 7.81
C HIS A 278 -8.52 -2.94 8.80
N HIS A 279 -7.63 -2.03 8.38
CA HIS A 279 -6.87 -1.14 9.29
C HIS A 279 -7.41 0.31 9.37
N GLY A 280 -8.65 0.55 8.91
CA GLY A 280 -9.32 1.84 8.99
C GLY A 280 -8.97 2.84 7.88
N GLU A 281 -9.97 3.64 7.50
CA GLU A 281 -9.88 4.57 6.35
C GLU A 281 -8.86 5.70 6.52
N ALA A 282 -8.49 6.07 7.75
CA ALA A 282 -7.50 7.11 8.00
C ALA A 282 -6.14 6.76 7.36
N SER A 283 -5.70 5.51 7.49
CA SER A 283 -4.46 5.01 6.89
C SER A 283 -4.55 4.94 5.36
N LEU A 284 -5.72 4.55 4.82
CA LEU A 284 -5.98 4.57 3.38
C LEU A 284 -5.95 5.99 2.81
N ASN A 285 -6.56 6.96 3.49
CA ASN A 285 -6.52 8.36 3.07
C ASN A 285 -5.08 8.86 2.94
N SER A 286 -4.23 8.61 3.94
CA SER A 286 -2.80 8.94 3.87
C SER A 286 -2.07 8.18 2.76
N THR A 287 -2.42 6.92 2.51
CA THR A 287 -1.84 6.11 1.42
C THR A 287 -2.18 6.71 0.04
N ILE A 288 -3.46 7.05 -0.19
CA ILE A 288 -3.93 7.66 -1.44
C ILE A 288 -3.24 9.01 -1.66
N VAL A 289 -3.15 9.85 -0.61
CA VAL A 289 -2.46 11.14 -0.69
C VAL A 289 -0.99 10.94 -1.05
N GLY A 290 -0.29 10.01 -0.40
CA GLY A 290 1.12 9.70 -0.69
C GLY A 290 1.35 9.21 -2.12
N MET A 291 0.45 8.38 -2.66
CA MET A 291 0.53 7.90 -4.06
C MET A 291 0.28 9.01 -5.11
N ALA A 292 -0.36 10.11 -4.72
CA ALA A 292 -0.66 11.24 -5.59
C ALA A 292 0.37 12.39 -5.50
N GLN A 293 1.17 12.44 -4.44
CA GLN A 293 2.16 13.51 -4.23
C GLN A 293 3.20 13.56 -5.35
N ASN A 294 3.54 14.78 -5.79
CA ASN A 294 4.44 15.05 -6.91
C ASN A 294 5.46 16.18 -6.64
N PHE A 295 5.70 16.52 -5.37
CA PHE A 295 6.72 17.51 -5.00
C PHE A 295 8.13 16.90 -4.96
N VAL A 296 9.16 17.74 -5.03
CA VAL A 296 10.58 17.31 -5.04
C VAL A 296 10.91 16.44 -3.83
N GLY A 297 11.34 15.20 -4.09
CA GLY A 297 11.65 14.20 -3.06
C GLY A 297 10.49 13.30 -2.64
N SER A 298 9.34 13.38 -3.32
CA SER A 298 8.23 12.41 -3.25
C SER A 298 8.32 11.39 -4.40
N ASN A 299 7.25 11.18 -5.19
CA ASN A 299 7.24 10.25 -6.31
C ASN A 299 7.90 10.86 -7.56
N ASN A 300 8.73 10.08 -8.26
CA ASN A 300 9.22 10.48 -9.59
C ASN A 300 8.08 10.42 -10.62
N VAL A 301 7.22 9.41 -10.50
CA VAL A 301 6.02 9.21 -11.31
C VAL A 301 4.85 8.90 -10.38
N ASN A 302 4.02 9.90 -10.06
CA ASN A 302 2.78 9.69 -9.32
C ASN A 302 1.77 8.91 -10.20
N LEU A 303 1.09 7.93 -9.61
CA LEU A 303 0.08 7.11 -10.33
C LEU A 303 -1.34 7.66 -10.19
N LEU A 304 -1.53 8.50 -9.17
CA LEU A 304 -2.75 9.22 -8.90
C LEU A 304 -2.52 10.71 -9.13
N PHE A 305 -3.47 11.38 -9.75
CA PHE A 305 -3.38 12.82 -10.01
C PHE A 305 -3.76 13.62 -8.75
N PRO A 306 -2.91 14.57 -8.29
CA PRO A 306 -3.20 15.39 -7.12
C PRO A 306 -4.12 16.57 -7.45
N SER A 307 -5.44 16.34 -7.55
CA SER A 307 -6.43 17.41 -7.80
C SER A 307 -6.80 18.14 -6.50
N GLY A 308 -6.02 19.16 -6.17
CA GLY A 308 -6.15 19.96 -4.95
C GLY A 308 -4.84 20.05 -4.18
N GLN A 309 -4.91 20.39 -2.88
CA GLN A 309 -3.73 20.51 -2.03
C GLN A 309 -3.34 19.16 -1.41
N PHE A 310 -2.49 18.40 -2.08
CA PHE A 310 -1.98 17.09 -1.64
C PHE A 310 -0.70 17.19 -0.77
N GLY A 311 -0.36 18.42 -0.37
CA GLY A 311 0.82 18.74 0.41
C GLY A 311 2.01 19.05 -0.49
N THR A 312 2.99 19.72 0.09
CA THR A 312 4.09 20.33 -0.64
C THR A 312 5.42 19.98 0.01
N ARG A 313 6.53 20.40 -0.62
CA ARG A 313 7.86 20.26 -0.03
C ARG A 313 8.07 21.15 1.21
N LEU A 314 7.15 22.07 1.51
CA LEU A 314 7.25 22.92 2.70
C LEU A 314 7.28 22.11 4.00
N MET A 315 6.44 21.07 4.07
CA MET A 315 6.31 20.19 5.25
C MET A 315 6.40 18.71 4.88
N GLY A 316 6.95 18.38 3.69
CA GLY A 316 7.07 17.01 3.21
C GLY A 316 5.71 16.31 3.07
N GLY A 317 4.71 17.02 2.57
CA GLY A 317 3.36 16.49 2.35
C GLY A 317 2.43 16.53 3.57
N LYS A 318 2.91 16.90 4.77
CA LYS A 318 2.09 16.99 6.00
C LYS A 318 1.09 18.15 5.97
N ASP A 319 1.29 19.11 5.07
CA ASP A 319 0.42 20.24 4.78
C ASP A 319 -0.71 19.89 3.77
N ALA A 320 -0.91 18.61 3.47
CA ALA A 320 -2.05 18.14 2.69
C ALA A 320 -3.38 18.55 3.34
N ALA A 321 -4.32 18.98 2.51
CA ALA A 321 -5.66 19.32 2.96
C ALA A 321 -6.44 18.05 3.35
N SER A 322 -7.54 18.25 4.09
CA SER A 322 -8.40 17.14 4.51
C SER A 322 -8.87 16.31 3.30
N PRO A 323 -8.85 14.96 3.37
CA PRO A 323 -9.33 14.06 2.33
C PRO A 323 -10.77 14.32 1.83
N ARG A 324 -11.56 15.08 2.57
CA ARG A 324 -12.93 15.49 2.21
C ARG A 324 -12.99 16.58 1.13
N TYR A 325 -11.91 17.33 0.94
CA TYR A 325 -11.85 18.49 0.05
C TYR A 325 -10.98 18.28 -1.19
N ILE A 326 -10.11 17.28 -1.17
CA ILE A 326 -9.20 16.97 -2.28
C ILE A 326 -9.73 15.82 -3.11
N PHE A 327 -9.44 15.87 -4.40
CA PHE A 327 -9.92 14.92 -5.39
C PHE A 327 -8.74 14.22 -6.08
N THR A 328 -8.98 13.03 -6.59
CA THR A 328 -7.97 12.31 -7.36
C THR A 328 -8.60 11.47 -8.45
N ARG A 329 -7.78 11.05 -9.41
CA ARG A 329 -8.09 10.12 -10.50
C ARG A 329 -6.81 9.37 -10.86
N LEU A 330 -6.90 8.35 -11.70
CA LEU A 330 -5.70 7.74 -12.27
C LEU A 330 -5.00 8.72 -13.21
N GLU A 331 -3.67 8.69 -13.17
CA GLU A 331 -2.85 9.34 -14.20
C GLU A 331 -2.91 8.56 -15.51
N ALA A 332 -2.74 9.27 -16.63
CA ALA A 332 -2.76 8.63 -17.96
C ALA A 332 -1.67 7.56 -18.09
N VAL A 333 -0.48 7.85 -17.54
CA VAL A 333 0.66 6.92 -17.54
C VAL A 333 0.43 5.67 -16.69
N ALA A 334 -0.50 5.69 -15.73
CA ALA A 334 -0.71 4.58 -14.80
C ALA A 334 -1.16 3.30 -15.52
N ARG A 335 -2.05 3.39 -16.52
CA ARG A 335 -2.47 2.21 -17.31
C ARG A 335 -1.52 1.84 -18.45
N LEU A 336 -0.52 2.68 -18.75
CA LEU A 336 0.60 2.30 -19.61
C LEU A 336 1.62 1.47 -18.80
N ILE A 337 1.93 1.92 -17.58
CA ILE A 337 2.81 1.18 -16.65
C ILE A 337 2.17 -0.14 -16.21
N PHE A 338 0.88 -0.14 -15.89
CA PHE A 338 0.12 -1.33 -15.50
C PHE A 338 -0.86 -1.71 -16.62
N HIS A 339 -0.31 -2.39 -17.63
CA HIS A 339 -0.99 -2.67 -18.89
C HIS A 339 -2.25 -3.53 -18.67
N PRO A 340 -3.44 -3.13 -19.16
CA PRO A 340 -4.69 -3.86 -18.91
C PRO A 340 -4.71 -5.33 -19.35
N ASP A 341 -3.92 -5.67 -20.37
CA ASP A 341 -3.82 -7.05 -20.86
C ASP A 341 -2.98 -7.96 -19.95
N ASP A 342 -2.26 -7.41 -18.96
CA ASP A 342 -1.66 -8.21 -17.89
C ASP A 342 -2.67 -8.60 -16.82
N ASP A 343 -3.71 -7.79 -16.58
CA ASP A 343 -4.65 -7.99 -15.47
C ASP A 343 -5.20 -9.44 -15.39
N PRO A 344 -5.62 -10.10 -16.49
CA PRO A 344 -6.16 -11.47 -16.45
C PRO A 344 -5.15 -12.55 -16.07
N LEU A 345 -3.86 -12.26 -16.14
CA LEU A 345 -2.77 -13.19 -15.84
C LEU A 345 -2.32 -13.14 -14.38
N LEU A 346 -2.79 -12.13 -13.63
CA LEU A 346 -2.40 -11.92 -12.24
C LEU A 346 -3.14 -12.87 -11.30
N ASN A 347 -2.48 -13.24 -10.22
CA ASN A 347 -3.05 -14.09 -9.18
C ASN A 347 -3.81 -13.24 -8.15
N PHE A 348 -5.10 -13.00 -8.41
CA PHE A 348 -5.97 -12.26 -7.49
C PHE A 348 -6.25 -13.06 -6.22
N LEU A 349 -6.03 -12.44 -5.06
CA LEU A 349 -6.30 -13.05 -3.77
C LEU A 349 -7.81 -13.05 -3.47
N ASP A 350 -8.22 -13.94 -2.55
CA ASP A 350 -9.58 -14.02 -2.02
C ASP A 350 -9.57 -13.69 -0.53
N ASP A 351 -10.45 -12.77 -0.11
CA ASP A 351 -10.74 -12.49 1.29
C ASP A 351 -12.25 -12.67 1.49
N ASP A 352 -12.64 -13.68 2.27
CA ASP A 352 -14.05 -14.00 2.56
C ASP A 352 -14.95 -14.24 1.32
N GLY A 353 -14.41 -14.87 0.26
CA GLY A 353 -15.14 -15.13 -0.98
C GLY A 353 -15.23 -13.90 -1.90
N GLN A 354 -14.59 -12.80 -1.52
CA GLN A 354 -14.44 -11.61 -2.34
C GLN A 354 -13.04 -11.62 -2.96
N SER A 355 -12.99 -11.61 -4.30
CA SER A 355 -11.75 -11.35 -5.02
C SER A 355 -11.28 -9.91 -4.77
N ILE A 356 -10.08 -9.81 -4.21
CA ILE A 356 -9.38 -8.58 -3.84
C ILE A 356 -8.18 -8.37 -4.77
N GLU A 357 -7.17 -7.59 -4.37
CA GLU A 357 -5.98 -7.31 -5.16
C GLU A 357 -5.12 -8.56 -5.42
N PRO A 358 -4.24 -8.54 -6.45
CA PRO A 358 -3.31 -9.65 -6.67
C PRO A 358 -2.19 -9.67 -5.63
N ASP A 359 -1.50 -10.81 -5.54
CA ASP A 359 -0.26 -10.94 -4.75
C ASP A 359 0.75 -9.83 -5.10
N HIS A 360 0.95 -9.57 -6.39
CA HIS A 360 1.63 -8.40 -6.92
C HIS A 360 1.12 -8.06 -8.33
N TYR A 361 1.30 -6.81 -8.75
CA TYR A 361 1.20 -6.48 -10.17
C TYR A 361 2.51 -6.82 -10.90
N LEU A 362 2.44 -6.88 -12.23
CA LEU A 362 3.60 -6.99 -13.09
C LEU A 362 3.67 -5.78 -14.04
N PRO A 363 4.16 -4.62 -13.56
CA PRO A 363 4.25 -3.41 -14.37
C PRO A 363 5.23 -3.57 -15.55
N VAL A 364 5.19 -2.63 -16.49
CA VAL A 364 6.16 -2.53 -17.60
C VAL A 364 7.54 -2.08 -17.11
N LEU A 365 7.59 -1.30 -16.03
CA LEU A 365 8.82 -0.80 -15.39
C LEU A 365 8.95 -1.30 -13.95
N PRO A 366 10.15 -1.55 -13.42
CA PRO A 366 10.37 -1.84 -12.01
C PRO A 366 10.07 -0.61 -11.15
N MET A 367 8.81 -0.45 -10.75
CA MET A 367 8.32 0.76 -10.08
C MET A 367 8.99 1.01 -8.71
N VAL A 368 9.54 -0.03 -8.09
CA VAL A 368 10.35 0.09 -6.86
C VAL A 368 11.59 0.96 -7.06
N LEU A 369 12.19 0.94 -8.26
CA LEU A 369 13.33 1.81 -8.58
C LEU A 369 12.87 3.19 -9.03
N VAL A 370 11.73 3.28 -9.73
CA VAL A 370 11.18 4.56 -10.19
C VAL A 370 10.80 5.45 -9.01
N ASN A 371 9.94 4.96 -8.11
CA ASN A 371 9.41 5.74 -6.99
C ASN A 371 10.11 5.47 -5.65
N GLY A 372 11.06 4.53 -5.62
CA GLY A 372 11.71 4.13 -4.38
C GLY A 372 10.73 3.45 -3.42
N ALA A 373 11.21 3.14 -2.22
CA ALA A 373 10.37 2.68 -1.14
C ALA A 373 11.06 2.83 0.21
N ASP A 374 10.29 3.15 1.24
CA ASP A 374 10.75 3.13 2.63
C ASP A 374 9.79 2.33 3.50
N GLY A 375 10.33 1.47 4.36
CA GLY A 375 9.56 0.57 5.20
C GLY A 375 10.32 0.14 6.43
N ILE A 376 9.64 0.02 7.57
CA ILE A 376 10.24 -0.51 8.80
C ILE A 376 9.30 -1.60 9.30
N GLY A 377 9.80 -2.84 9.31
CA GLY A 377 9.11 -4.00 9.84
C GLY A 377 9.81 -4.56 11.08
N THR A 378 9.48 -5.80 11.43
CA THR A 378 10.12 -6.51 12.54
C THR A 378 11.40 -7.20 12.06
N GLY A 379 12.55 -6.67 12.47
CA GLY A 379 13.86 -7.26 12.15
C GLY A 379 14.45 -6.77 10.82
N TRP A 380 13.65 -6.14 9.96
CA TRP A 380 14.10 -5.58 8.69
C TRP A 380 13.60 -4.15 8.49
N SER A 381 14.33 -3.40 7.67
CA SER A 381 13.89 -2.14 7.10
C SER A 381 14.26 -2.10 5.63
N SER A 382 13.53 -1.33 4.87
CA SER A 382 13.75 -1.08 3.44
C SER A 382 13.96 0.41 3.23
N SER A 383 14.98 0.76 2.46
CA SER A 383 15.18 2.10 1.93
C SER A 383 15.78 1.99 0.53
N VAL A 384 14.91 2.08 -0.46
CA VAL A 384 15.24 2.12 -1.89
C VAL A 384 15.11 3.57 -2.35
N PRO A 385 16.18 4.20 -2.87
CA PRO A 385 16.07 5.53 -3.44
C PRO A 385 15.37 5.50 -4.79
N THR A 386 15.00 6.67 -5.29
CA THR A 386 14.36 6.83 -6.59
C THR A 386 15.40 6.97 -7.70
N TYR A 387 15.06 6.52 -8.90
CA TYR A 387 15.90 6.57 -10.11
C TYR A 387 15.13 7.19 -11.28
N ASP A 388 15.85 7.69 -12.28
CA ASP A 388 15.23 8.25 -13.48
C ASP A 388 14.52 7.14 -14.27
N PRO A 389 13.20 7.25 -14.54
CA PRO A 389 12.49 6.30 -15.39
C PRO A 389 13.16 6.05 -16.74
N ARG A 390 13.87 7.05 -17.29
CA ARG A 390 14.54 6.95 -18.60
C ARG A 390 15.79 6.10 -18.54
N ASP A 391 16.55 6.17 -17.46
CA ASP A 391 17.70 5.29 -17.23
C ASP A 391 17.24 3.84 -17.04
N VAL A 392 16.13 3.64 -16.31
CA VAL A 392 15.49 2.33 -16.15
C VAL A 392 15.05 1.77 -17.50
N ILE A 393 14.35 2.55 -18.33
CA ILE A 393 13.92 2.15 -19.68
C ILE A 393 15.14 1.80 -20.56
N ALA A 394 16.19 2.63 -20.52
CA ALA A 394 17.40 2.41 -21.31
C ALA A 394 18.08 1.08 -20.93
N ASN A 395 18.19 0.77 -19.63
CA ASN A 395 18.76 -0.49 -19.18
C ASN A 395 17.87 -1.70 -19.48
N LEU A 396 16.55 -1.59 -19.41
CA LEU A 396 15.64 -2.66 -19.87
C LEU A 396 15.83 -2.95 -21.36
N ARG A 397 15.96 -1.91 -22.20
CA ARG A 397 16.26 -2.06 -23.63
C ARG A 397 17.62 -2.74 -23.86
N ARG A 398 18.63 -2.45 -23.03
CA ARG A 398 19.94 -3.15 -23.08
C ARG A 398 19.79 -4.63 -22.75
N LEU A 399 19.07 -4.98 -21.68
CA LEU A 399 18.82 -6.37 -21.30
C LEU A 399 18.11 -7.15 -22.42
N VAL A 400 17.08 -6.58 -23.05
CA VAL A 400 16.38 -7.20 -24.20
C VAL A 400 17.35 -7.46 -25.36
N LYS A 401 18.33 -6.58 -25.58
CA LYS A 401 19.38 -6.72 -26.61
C LYS A 401 20.56 -7.61 -26.18
N CYS A 402 20.51 -8.18 -24.98
CA CYS A 402 21.63 -8.91 -24.37
C CYS A 402 22.91 -8.05 -24.22
N GLU A 403 22.73 -6.74 -24.00
CA GLU A 403 23.80 -5.79 -23.70
C GLU A 403 23.96 -5.61 -22.19
N ALA A 404 25.17 -5.28 -21.74
CA ALA A 404 25.42 -5.00 -20.32
C ALA A 404 24.70 -3.71 -19.89
N MET A 405 24.08 -3.73 -18.70
CA MET A 405 23.47 -2.54 -18.11
C MET A 405 24.51 -1.47 -17.77
N GLU A 406 24.11 -0.21 -17.84
CA GLU A 406 24.88 0.90 -17.30
C GLU A 406 24.53 1.14 -15.82
N PRO A 407 25.51 1.44 -14.96
CA PRO A 407 25.25 1.74 -13.56
C PRO A 407 24.28 2.93 -13.40
N MET A 408 23.21 2.73 -12.64
CA MET A 408 22.22 3.78 -12.36
C MET A 408 22.55 4.52 -11.07
N HIS A 409 22.26 5.82 -11.07
CA HIS A 409 22.45 6.69 -9.92
C HIS A 409 21.11 7.25 -9.43
N PRO A 410 20.93 7.43 -8.10
CA PRO A 410 19.71 8.02 -7.58
C PRO A 410 19.40 9.36 -8.24
N TRP A 411 18.12 9.57 -8.54
CA TRP A 411 17.61 10.75 -9.20
C TRP A 411 16.21 11.10 -8.70
N PHE A 412 15.93 12.39 -8.52
CA PHE A 412 14.69 12.89 -7.94
C PHE A 412 14.05 13.93 -8.85
N ASN A 413 12.80 13.69 -9.24
CA ASN A 413 12.09 14.56 -10.17
C ASN A 413 11.98 16.01 -9.63
N GLY A 414 12.37 16.97 -10.47
CA GLY A 414 12.34 18.40 -10.17
C GLY A 414 13.41 18.90 -9.19
N PHE A 415 14.32 18.04 -8.69
CA PHE A 415 15.45 18.47 -7.87
C PHE A 415 16.49 19.21 -8.72
N ALA A 416 16.85 20.42 -8.32
CA ALA A 416 17.82 21.24 -9.06
C ALA A 416 19.27 21.09 -8.58
N GLY A 417 19.49 20.45 -7.44
CA GLY A 417 20.81 20.28 -6.85
C GLY A 417 21.61 19.16 -7.50
N GLU A 418 22.73 18.79 -6.85
CA GLU A 418 23.67 17.82 -7.38
C GLU A 418 23.71 16.56 -6.49
N LEU A 419 23.73 15.37 -7.10
CA LEU A 419 24.02 14.12 -6.42
C LEU A 419 25.42 13.64 -6.82
N VAL A 420 26.32 13.60 -5.84
CA VAL A 420 27.73 13.21 -6.05
C VAL A 420 27.98 11.84 -5.42
N PRO A 421 28.37 10.81 -6.20
CA PRO A 421 28.78 9.53 -5.66
C PRO A 421 29.96 9.70 -4.69
N ASN A 422 29.89 9.03 -3.54
CA ASN A 422 30.98 9.05 -2.57
C ASN A 422 32.08 8.08 -2.99
N ALA A 423 33.22 8.62 -3.45
CA ALA A 423 34.37 7.83 -3.88
C ALA A 423 34.93 6.87 -2.81
N LYS A 424 34.70 7.12 -1.51
CA LYS A 424 35.18 6.28 -0.41
C LYS A 424 34.20 5.19 0.01
N THR A 425 32.93 5.33 -0.34
CA THR A 425 31.86 4.44 0.13
C THR A 425 30.93 4.17 -1.04
N PRO A 426 31.19 3.10 -1.82
CA PRO A 426 30.30 2.68 -2.90
C PRO A 426 28.86 2.54 -2.40
N GLY A 427 27.89 3.02 -3.19
CA GLY A 427 26.48 3.03 -2.80
C GLY A 427 26.11 4.13 -1.78
N SER A 428 26.99 5.09 -1.52
CA SER A 428 26.67 6.31 -0.78
C SER A 428 26.76 7.52 -1.70
N TYR A 429 25.78 8.41 -1.61
CA TYR A 429 25.67 9.62 -2.41
C TYR A 429 25.55 10.84 -1.50
N LYS A 430 26.29 11.89 -1.83
CA LYS A 430 26.15 13.19 -1.22
C LYS A 430 25.15 14.02 -2.01
N VAL A 431 24.10 14.48 -1.35
CA VAL A 431 23.03 15.28 -1.96
C VAL A 431 23.27 16.74 -1.62
N LYS A 432 23.65 17.54 -2.60
CA LYS A 432 23.96 18.96 -2.42
C LYS A 432 22.81 19.82 -2.91
N GLY A 433 22.32 20.70 -2.03
CA GLY A 433 21.49 21.83 -2.46
C GLY A 433 22.32 22.93 -3.14
N ILE A 434 21.69 24.06 -3.44
CA ILE A 434 22.35 25.19 -4.10
C ILE A 434 22.47 26.34 -3.11
N LEU A 435 23.71 26.76 -2.87
CA LEU A 435 24.07 27.93 -2.08
C LEU A 435 25.03 28.80 -2.90
N GLU A 436 24.63 30.04 -3.13
CA GLU A 436 25.42 31.04 -3.84
C GLU A 436 25.76 32.19 -2.92
N VAL A 437 26.96 32.75 -3.05
CA VAL A 437 27.31 33.97 -2.33
C VAL A 437 27.06 35.16 -3.25
N VAL A 438 26.14 36.04 -2.85
CA VAL A 438 25.68 37.17 -3.66
C VAL A 438 26.63 38.36 -3.52
N ASP A 439 27.05 38.63 -2.29
CA ASP A 439 27.99 39.71 -1.94
C ASP A 439 28.75 39.37 -0.65
N ASP A 440 29.56 40.31 -0.15
CA ASP A 440 30.41 40.11 1.03
C ASP A 440 29.64 39.93 2.34
N SER A 441 28.31 40.03 2.35
CA SER A 441 27.47 39.86 3.53
C SER A 441 26.26 38.96 3.31
N THR A 442 26.00 38.55 2.06
CA THR A 442 24.72 37.92 1.68
C THR A 442 24.96 36.61 0.95
N ILE A 443 24.25 35.57 1.38
CA ILE A 443 24.15 34.30 0.66
C ILE A 443 22.70 34.04 0.23
N LEU A 444 22.55 33.35 -0.89
CA LEU A 444 21.27 32.88 -1.44
C LEU A 444 21.25 31.36 -1.43
N ILE A 445 20.23 30.79 -0.81
CA ILE A 445 19.97 29.35 -0.82
C ILE A 445 18.73 29.12 -1.68
N SER A 446 18.93 28.54 -2.86
CA SER A 446 17.89 28.36 -3.89
C SER A 446 17.43 26.91 -4.03
N GLU A 447 18.12 25.95 -3.40
CA GLU A 447 17.69 24.55 -3.34
C GLU A 447 18.18 23.89 -2.05
N LEU A 448 17.35 23.05 -1.44
CA LEU A 448 17.70 22.27 -0.25
C LEU A 448 17.95 20.81 -0.63
N PRO A 449 18.80 20.08 0.12
CA PRO A 449 18.92 18.63 -0.03
C PRO A 449 17.57 17.93 0.00
N VAL A 450 17.45 16.86 -0.79
CA VAL A 450 16.24 16.03 -0.84
C VAL A 450 15.86 15.56 0.57
N ARG A 451 14.56 15.57 0.87
CA ARG A 451 13.96 15.31 2.19
C ARG A 451 14.32 16.30 3.31
N LYS A 452 14.89 17.46 2.98
CA LYS A 452 14.98 18.60 3.88
C LYS A 452 13.90 19.62 3.56
N TRP A 453 12.89 19.70 4.42
CA TRP A 453 11.69 20.49 4.18
C TRP A 453 11.89 21.96 4.55
N THR A 454 11.23 22.86 3.83
CA THR A 454 11.42 24.31 3.96
C THR A 454 11.12 24.81 5.36
N GLN A 455 10.05 24.32 6.00
CA GLN A 455 9.65 24.73 7.34
C GLN A 455 10.66 24.25 8.41
N ASP A 456 11.12 23.01 8.31
CA ASP A 456 12.14 22.48 9.23
C ASP A 456 13.47 23.23 9.07
N TYR A 457 13.83 23.58 7.83
CA TYR A 457 15.01 24.37 7.52
C TYR A 457 14.90 25.80 8.04
N LYS A 458 13.71 26.41 7.97
CA LYS A 458 13.44 27.73 8.54
C LYS A 458 13.68 27.73 10.04
N VAL A 459 13.13 26.76 10.79
CA VAL A 459 13.36 26.64 12.24
C VAL A 459 14.85 26.48 12.54
N PHE A 460 15.59 25.74 11.70
CA PHE A 460 17.04 25.67 11.79
C PHE A 460 17.71 27.05 11.59
N LEU A 461 17.34 27.82 10.57
CA LEU A 461 17.89 29.18 10.38
C LEU A 461 17.55 30.11 11.56
N GLU A 462 16.33 30.04 12.10
CA GLU A 462 15.93 30.81 13.27
C GLU A 462 16.81 30.51 14.49
N SER A 463 17.22 29.25 14.67
CA SER A 463 18.16 28.88 15.74
C SER A 463 19.54 29.51 15.60
N LEU A 464 19.95 29.90 14.38
CA LEU A 464 21.23 30.56 14.11
C LEU A 464 21.21 32.08 14.34
N LEU A 465 20.04 32.67 14.62
CA LEU A 465 19.92 34.09 14.96
C LEU A 465 20.50 34.39 16.35
N PRO A 466 20.85 35.66 16.64
CA PRO A 466 21.32 36.06 17.97
C PRO A 466 20.24 35.77 19.02
N GLY A 467 20.58 34.99 20.06
CA GLY A 467 19.63 34.58 21.11
C GLY A 467 18.73 33.40 20.73
N GLY A 468 18.99 32.73 19.60
CA GLY A 468 18.30 31.50 19.23
C GLY A 468 18.49 30.36 20.24
N THR A 469 17.50 29.49 20.35
CA THR A 469 17.57 28.26 21.18
C THR A 469 17.50 27.05 20.26
N GLY A 470 18.37 26.06 20.47
CA GLY A 470 18.40 24.84 19.66
C GLY A 470 19.80 24.41 19.20
N ALA A 471 19.86 23.31 18.44
CA ALA A 471 21.10 22.68 18.01
C ALA A 471 21.83 23.53 16.95
N GLY A 472 22.91 24.20 17.36
CA GLY A 472 23.72 25.06 16.49
C GLY A 472 23.57 26.56 16.77
N ALA A 473 22.84 26.93 17.83
CA ALA A 473 22.68 28.32 18.24
C ALA A 473 24.02 29.00 18.58
N ASP A 474 24.47 29.87 17.69
CA ASP A 474 25.75 30.57 17.79
C ASP A 474 25.67 32.03 17.32
N GLY A 475 24.49 32.49 16.88
CA GLY A 475 24.26 33.88 16.45
C GLY A 475 25.02 34.27 15.19
N ILE A 476 25.39 33.32 14.31
CA ILE A 476 26.23 33.63 13.14
C ILE A 476 25.54 34.46 12.06
N ILE A 477 24.20 34.45 12.01
CA ILE A 477 23.43 35.21 11.02
C ILE A 477 22.83 36.46 11.66
N LYS A 478 22.80 37.57 10.91
CA LYS A 478 22.14 38.82 11.32
C LYS A 478 20.63 38.77 11.09
N GLY A 479 20.19 37.99 10.10
CA GLY A 479 18.80 37.88 9.69
C GLY A 479 18.69 37.11 8.37
N PHE A 480 17.47 36.74 7.98
CA PHE A 480 17.20 36.17 6.67
C PHE A 480 15.83 36.62 6.15
N LYS A 481 15.65 36.52 4.83
CA LYS A 481 14.39 36.74 4.12
C LYS A 481 13.98 35.48 3.38
N GLU A 482 12.67 35.27 3.28
CA GLU A 482 12.07 34.07 2.72
C GLU A 482 11.22 34.48 1.51
N ASN A 483 11.56 33.96 0.34
CA ASN A 483 10.82 34.22 -0.91
C ASN A 483 10.54 32.90 -1.65
N HIS A 484 10.38 31.81 -0.90
CA HIS A 484 10.07 30.49 -1.46
C HIS A 484 8.60 30.40 -1.93
N THR A 485 8.32 29.44 -2.81
CA THR A 485 6.97 29.04 -3.20
C THR A 485 6.65 27.66 -2.62
N ASP A 486 5.48 27.11 -2.91
CA ASP A 486 5.13 25.71 -2.67
C ASP A 486 6.05 24.70 -3.41
N THR A 487 6.66 25.14 -4.52
CA THR A 487 7.48 24.30 -5.41
C THR A 487 8.98 24.61 -5.37
N THR A 488 9.39 25.82 -4.98
CA THR A 488 10.78 26.29 -5.05
C THR A 488 11.26 26.89 -3.73
N VAL A 489 12.56 26.80 -3.45
CA VAL A 489 13.17 27.37 -2.24
C VAL A 489 13.91 28.66 -2.56
N ALA A 490 13.83 29.65 -1.66
CA ALA A 490 14.63 30.86 -1.72
C ALA A 490 14.79 31.47 -0.31
N PHE A 491 15.96 31.29 0.28
CA PHE A 491 16.38 32.00 1.50
C PHE A 491 17.52 32.96 1.18
N THR A 492 17.33 34.24 1.48
CA THR A 492 18.40 35.24 1.44
C THR A 492 18.88 35.46 2.86
N VAL A 493 20.11 35.03 3.17
CA VAL A 493 20.65 35.07 4.54
C VAL A 493 21.75 36.11 4.64
N ASN A 494 21.66 36.96 5.65
CA ASN A 494 22.59 38.06 5.90
C ASN A 494 23.53 37.69 7.05
N LEU A 495 24.83 37.85 6.83
CA LEU A 495 25.90 37.60 7.77
C LEU A 495 26.74 38.85 8.01
N ASP A 496 27.63 38.78 9.00
CA ASP A 496 28.75 39.70 9.05
C ASP A 496 29.80 39.34 7.99
N PRO A 497 30.38 40.31 7.25
CA PRO A 497 31.41 40.02 6.26
C PRO A 497 32.62 39.26 6.80
N THR A 498 33.01 39.53 8.05
CA THR A 498 34.13 38.82 8.68
C THR A 498 33.79 37.35 8.93
N VAL A 499 32.56 37.07 9.35
CA VAL A 499 32.05 35.72 9.56
C VAL A 499 31.91 34.97 8.23
N LEU A 500 31.38 35.61 7.20
CA LEU A 500 31.21 35.01 5.87
C LEU A 500 32.56 34.62 5.26
N ASN A 501 33.55 35.52 5.33
CA ASN A 501 34.90 35.22 4.84
C ASN A 501 35.60 34.12 5.66
N ARG A 502 35.41 34.10 6.99
CA ARG A 502 35.92 33.00 7.82
C ARG A 502 35.30 31.66 7.40
N LEU A 503 33.99 31.59 7.26
CA LEU A 503 33.28 30.37 6.88
C LEU A 503 33.64 29.87 5.47
N ARG A 504 33.97 30.77 4.53
CA ARG A 504 34.47 30.40 3.20
C ARG A 504 35.82 29.68 3.24
N LEU A 505 36.67 30.00 4.23
CA LEU A 505 38.02 29.45 4.38
C LEU A 505 38.04 28.18 5.25
N GLU A 506 36.97 27.87 5.97
CA GLU A 506 36.88 26.69 6.84
C GLU A 506 36.73 25.37 6.04
N PRO A 507 37.29 24.24 6.53
CA PRO A 507 37.10 22.93 5.90
C PRO A 507 35.63 22.49 5.88
N GLY A 508 35.06 22.33 4.67
CA GLY A 508 33.63 22.04 4.46
C GLY A 508 32.77 23.30 4.22
N GLY A 509 33.35 24.48 4.41
CA GLY A 509 32.82 25.76 3.94
C GLY A 509 31.42 26.11 4.44
N LEU A 510 30.73 26.91 3.62
CA LEU A 510 29.34 27.32 3.84
C LEU A 510 28.37 26.15 3.74
N GLU A 511 28.64 25.18 2.85
CA GLU A 511 27.77 24.03 2.60
C GLU A 511 27.54 23.20 3.88
N LYS A 512 28.62 22.90 4.62
CA LYS A 512 28.53 22.15 5.88
C LYS A 512 27.88 22.98 6.99
N LYS A 513 28.20 24.28 7.11
CA LYS A 513 27.68 25.13 8.17
C LYS A 513 26.17 25.33 8.06
N PHE A 514 25.69 25.59 6.86
CA PHE A 514 24.27 25.75 6.57
C PHE A 514 23.56 24.41 6.34
N LYS A 515 24.27 23.27 6.48
CA LYS A 515 23.71 21.93 6.30
C LYS A 515 22.99 21.82 4.95
N ILE A 516 23.59 22.35 3.89
CA ILE A 516 23.13 22.27 2.49
C ILE A 516 23.61 20.97 1.83
N GLU A 517 24.16 20.06 2.62
CA GLU A 517 24.56 18.72 2.23
C GLU A 517 23.76 17.69 3.02
N GLY A 518 23.21 16.70 2.31
CA GLY A 518 22.60 15.50 2.86
C GLY A 518 23.27 14.24 2.32
N SER A 519 22.71 13.08 2.66
CA SER A 519 23.20 11.79 2.18
C SER A 519 22.06 10.85 1.80
N VAL A 520 22.25 10.10 0.72
CA VAL A 520 21.41 8.98 0.32
C VAL A 520 22.29 7.72 0.25
N SER A 521 21.77 6.58 0.67
CA SER A 521 22.47 5.30 0.61
C SER A 521 21.62 4.27 -0.13
N THR A 522 22.29 3.42 -0.92
CA THR A 522 21.72 2.26 -1.61
C THR A 522 22.05 0.95 -0.90
N SER A 523 22.48 1.01 0.38
CA SER A 523 22.97 -0.17 1.10
C SER A 523 21.87 -1.07 1.70
N ASN A 524 20.62 -0.58 1.75
CA ASN A 524 19.52 -1.26 2.43
C ASN A 524 18.28 -1.41 1.53
N MET A 525 18.47 -1.99 0.35
CA MET A 525 17.37 -2.28 -0.58
C MET A 525 16.77 -3.65 -0.27
N THR A 526 16.01 -3.71 0.83
CA THR A 526 15.38 -4.93 1.30
C THR A 526 13.94 -5.02 0.79
N LEU A 527 13.58 -6.07 0.06
CA LEU A 527 12.28 -6.25 -0.59
C LEU A 527 11.78 -7.69 -0.42
N PHE A 528 10.48 -7.92 -0.61
CA PHE A 528 9.99 -9.27 -0.86
C PHE A 528 10.31 -9.69 -2.29
N ASN A 529 10.90 -10.87 -2.45
CA ASN A 529 11.13 -11.50 -3.75
C ASN A 529 9.87 -12.23 -4.26
N LYS A 530 9.95 -12.86 -5.44
CA LYS A 530 8.81 -13.53 -6.08
C LYS A 530 8.24 -14.71 -5.28
N GLU A 531 9.04 -15.33 -4.42
CA GLU A 531 8.59 -16.40 -3.51
C GLU A 531 7.99 -15.88 -2.20
N GLY A 532 7.90 -14.56 -2.01
CA GLY A 532 7.43 -13.96 -0.75
C GLY A 532 8.47 -13.98 0.38
N MET A 533 9.75 -14.18 0.05
CA MET A 533 10.86 -14.15 0.99
C MET A 533 11.53 -12.79 1.02
N ILE A 534 12.01 -12.36 2.20
CA ILE A 534 12.70 -11.07 2.35
C ILE A 534 14.16 -11.21 1.94
N GLU A 535 14.57 -10.43 0.94
CA GLU A 535 15.93 -10.40 0.39
C GLU A 535 16.48 -8.96 0.37
N THR A 536 17.80 -8.81 0.56
CA THR A 536 18.48 -7.50 0.46
C THR A 536 19.34 -7.48 -0.79
N TYR A 537 19.04 -6.55 -1.69
CA TYR A 537 19.75 -6.37 -2.95
C TYR A 537 20.91 -5.39 -2.79
N ALA A 538 22.08 -5.74 -3.36
CA ALA A 538 23.30 -4.94 -3.23
C ALA A 538 23.30 -3.71 -4.16
N THR A 539 22.70 -3.83 -5.34
CA THR A 539 22.67 -2.77 -6.37
C THR A 539 21.28 -2.68 -7.02
N PRO A 540 20.90 -1.52 -7.58
CA PRO A 540 19.63 -1.40 -8.31
C PRO A 540 19.59 -2.28 -9.57
N GLU A 541 20.74 -2.59 -10.16
CA GLU A 541 20.87 -3.52 -11.30
C GLU A 541 20.46 -4.95 -10.90
N ALA A 542 20.78 -5.40 -9.69
CA ALA A 542 20.34 -6.71 -9.20
C ALA A 542 18.80 -6.79 -9.08
N ILE A 543 18.15 -5.69 -8.68
CA ILE A 543 16.68 -5.59 -8.68
C ILE A 543 16.15 -5.64 -10.12
N MET A 544 16.80 -4.96 -11.05
CA MET A 544 16.43 -4.98 -12.46
C MET A 544 16.52 -6.38 -13.07
N GLU A 545 17.55 -7.16 -12.76
CA GLU A 545 17.72 -8.53 -13.25
C GLU A 545 16.55 -9.42 -12.82
N VAL A 546 16.23 -9.43 -11.52
CA VAL A 546 15.11 -10.20 -10.97
C VAL A 546 13.78 -9.78 -11.60
N PHE A 547 13.57 -8.48 -11.78
CA PHE A 547 12.38 -7.97 -12.43
C PHE A 547 12.32 -8.36 -13.91
N TYR A 548 13.43 -8.25 -14.64
CA TYR A 548 13.52 -8.54 -16.07
C TYR A 548 13.17 -10.00 -16.36
N GLU A 549 13.72 -10.94 -15.58
CA GLU A 549 13.42 -12.37 -15.73
C GLU A 549 11.92 -12.67 -15.59
N ALA A 550 11.26 -12.08 -14.59
CA ALA A 550 9.82 -12.23 -14.42
C ALA A 550 9.04 -11.53 -15.54
N ARG A 551 9.49 -10.35 -15.96
CA ARG A 551 8.75 -9.54 -16.92
C ARG A 551 8.79 -10.10 -18.34
N ILE A 552 9.94 -10.63 -18.78
CA ILE A 552 10.04 -11.23 -20.12
C ILE A 552 9.11 -12.45 -20.25
N GLN A 553 9.03 -13.29 -19.20
CA GLN A 553 8.07 -14.39 -19.14
C GLN A 553 6.62 -13.87 -19.16
N GLY A 554 6.33 -12.82 -18.39
CA GLY A 554 5.01 -12.20 -18.40
C GLY A 554 4.55 -11.69 -19.77
N TYR A 555 5.47 -11.24 -20.64
CA TYR A 555 5.14 -10.89 -22.02
C TYR A 555 4.90 -12.09 -22.93
N GLU A 556 5.55 -13.23 -22.68
CA GLU A 556 5.21 -14.49 -23.36
C GLU A 556 3.81 -14.94 -22.97
N ASP A 557 3.49 -14.92 -21.67
CA ASP A 557 2.19 -15.30 -21.15
C ASP A 557 1.10 -14.35 -21.70
N ARG A 558 1.37 -13.05 -21.74
CA ARG A 558 0.49 -12.05 -22.37
C ARG A 558 0.28 -12.32 -23.85
N LYS A 559 1.36 -12.58 -24.62
CA LYS A 559 1.24 -12.90 -26.04
C LYS A 559 0.36 -14.13 -26.24
N ASN A 560 0.59 -15.20 -25.49
CA ASN A 560 -0.19 -16.44 -25.59
C ASN A 560 -1.67 -16.18 -25.28
N TYR A 561 -1.96 -15.45 -24.20
CA TYR A 561 -3.32 -15.06 -23.85
C TYR A 561 -4.01 -14.22 -24.93
N LEU A 562 -3.30 -13.24 -25.51
CA LEU A 562 -3.85 -12.39 -26.56
C LEU A 562 -4.10 -13.17 -27.87
N VAL A 563 -3.18 -14.08 -28.23
CA VAL A 563 -3.36 -15.00 -29.37
C VAL A 563 -4.58 -15.88 -29.15
N ASP A 564 -4.73 -16.49 -27.97
CA ASP A 564 -5.88 -17.33 -27.65
C ASP A 564 -7.20 -16.55 -27.66
N LYS A 565 -7.19 -15.32 -27.12
CA LYS A 565 -8.33 -14.41 -27.14
C LYS A 565 -8.75 -14.04 -28.56
N LEU A 566 -7.82 -13.60 -29.40
CA LEU A 566 -8.08 -13.24 -30.80
C LEU A 566 -8.52 -14.45 -31.63
N ASN A 567 -7.92 -15.62 -31.39
CA ASN A 567 -8.33 -16.86 -32.03
C ASN A 567 -9.77 -17.26 -31.63
N LYS A 568 -10.14 -17.12 -30.35
CA LYS A 568 -11.50 -17.34 -29.88
C LYS A 568 -12.50 -16.35 -30.51
N GLU A 569 -12.13 -15.07 -30.64
CA GLU A 569 -12.94 -14.05 -31.32
C GLU A 569 -13.12 -14.37 -32.81
N PHE A 570 -12.05 -14.76 -33.50
CA PHE A 570 -12.07 -15.18 -34.89
C PHE A 570 -13.01 -16.36 -35.11
N ARG A 571 -12.88 -17.43 -34.31
CA ARG A 571 -13.75 -18.62 -34.42
C ARG A 571 -15.22 -18.29 -34.13
N LYS A 572 -15.50 -17.40 -33.17
CA LYS A 572 -16.88 -16.90 -32.93
C LYS A 572 -17.43 -16.17 -34.16
N LEU A 573 -16.65 -15.29 -34.77
CA LEU A 573 -17.06 -14.56 -35.97
C LEU A 573 -17.27 -15.51 -37.17
N ASP A 574 -16.40 -16.50 -37.34
CA ASP A 574 -16.53 -17.48 -38.42
C ASP A 574 -17.81 -18.32 -38.28
N ASN A 575 -18.12 -18.78 -37.08
CA ASN A 575 -19.39 -19.47 -36.78
C ASN A 575 -20.61 -18.55 -37.03
N LYS A 576 -20.55 -17.27 -36.65
CA LYS A 576 -21.63 -16.30 -36.94
C LYS A 576 -21.83 -16.08 -38.43
N VAL A 577 -20.75 -15.92 -39.20
CA VAL A 577 -20.81 -15.79 -40.67
C VAL A 577 -21.45 -17.05 -41.27
N ARG A 578 -21.01 -18.24 -40.84
CA ARG A 578 -21.54 -19.51 -41.29
C ARG A 578 -23.03 -19.65 -40.98
N PHE A 579 -23.44 -19.32 -39.76
CA PHE A 579 -24.83 -19.40 -39.30
C PHE A 579 -25.75 -18.47 -40.10
N ILE A 580 -25.42 -17.17 -40.17
CA ILE A 580 -26.28 -16.21 -40.88
C ILE A 580 -26.35 -16.54 -42.37
N LEU A 581 -25.23 -16.94 -42.98
CA LEU A 581 -25.22 -17.33 -44.38
C LEU A 581 -26.11 -18.55 -44.63
N ALA A 582 -26.08 -19.56 -43.75
CA ALA A 582 -26.96 -20.72 -43.85
C ALA A 582 -28.44 -20.33 -43.74
N VAL A 583 -28.79 -19.38 -42.87
CA VAL A 583 -30.16 -18.87 -42.74
C VAL A 583 -30.60 -18.06 -43.97
N VAL A 584 -29.76 -17.14 -44.45
CA VAL A 584 -30.04 -16.29 -45.62
C VAL A 584 -30.17 -17.12 -46.90
N GLU A 585 -29.38 -18.17 -47.06
CA GLU A 585 -29.44 -19.09 -48.20
C GLU A 585 -30.53 -20.17 -48.07
N GLY A 586 -31.27 -20.18 -46.95
CA GLY A 586 -32.33 -21.15 -46.69
C GLY A 586 -31.85 -22.57 -46.39
N ARG A 587 -30.55 -22.76 -46.11
CA ARG A 587 -29.96 -24.04 -45.69
C ARG A 587 -30.28 -24.39 -44.24
N LEU A 588 -30.44 -23.37 -43.38
CA LEU A 588 -30.83 -23.51 -41.99
C LEU A 588 -32.12 -22.74 -41.70
N VAL A 589 -33.17 -23.44 -41.28
CA VAL A 589 -34.47 -22.83 -40.96
C VAL A 589 -34.62 -22.68 -39.45
N VAL A 590 -34.60 -21.45 -38.96
CA VAL A 590 -34.76 -21.13 -37.53
C VAL A 590 -36.21 -20.84 -37.12
N SER A 591 -37.09 -20.51 -38.07
CA SER A 591 -38.49 -20.18 -37.79
C SER A 591 -39.35 -21.42 -37.55
N ASN A 592 -40.30 -21.33 -36.60
CA ASN A 592 -41.28 -22.37 -36.30
C ASN A 592 -40.66 -23.75 -35.95
N ARG A 593 -39.50 -23.76 -35.28
CA ARG A 593 -38.79 -24.98 -34.86
C ARG A 593 -38.72 -25.12 -33.35
N ARG A 594 -38.64 -26.37 -32.88
CA ARG A 594 -38.38 -26.66 -31.46
C ARG A 594 -36.93 -26.35 -31.15
N ARG A 595 -36.68 -25.53 -30.12
CA ARG A 595 -35.34 -25.15 -29.64
C ARG A 595 -34.40 -26.34 -29.47
N ALA A 596 -34.91 -27.42 -28.87
CA ALA A 596 -34.14 -28.64 -28.62
C ALA A 596 -33.66 -29.36 -29.90
N GLU A 597 -34.35 -29.21 -31.03
CA GLU A 597 -33.93 -29.79 -32.30
C GLU A 597 -32.93 -28.89 -33.01
N LEU A 598 -33.13 -27.57 -32.94
CA LEU A 598 -32.20 -26.59 -33.50
C LEU A 598 -30.82 -26.68 -32.83
N LEU A 599 -30.78 -26.82 -31.49
CA LEU A 599 -29.53 -26.99 -30.75
C LEU A 599 -28.78 -28.26 -31.14
N ARG A 600 -29.49 -29.36 -31.43
CA ARG A 600 -28.89 -30.61 -31.89
C ARG A 600 -28.38 -30.51 -33.33
N GLU A 601 -29.13 -29.87 -34.22
CA GLU A 601 -28.69 -29.62 -35.60
C GLU A 601 -27.43 -28.75 -35.64
N LEU A 602 -27.33 -27.71 -34.81
CA LEU A 602 -26.11 -26.91 -34.70
C LEU A 602 -24.90 -27.75 -34.24
N ALA A 603 -25.11 -28.68 -33.30
CA ALA A 603 -24.06 -29.61 -32.87
C ALA A 603 -23.67 -30.60 -33.97
N ASP A 604 -24.66 -31.18 -34.66
CA ASP A 604 -24.44 -32.14 -35.75
C ASP A 604 -23.75 -31.47 -36.96
N GLU A 605 -24.05 -30.20 -37.23
CA GLU A 605 -23.37 -29.40 -38.25
C GLU A 605 -21.97 -28.92 -37.81
N GLY A 606 -21.57 -29.16 -36.55
CA GLY A 606 -20.24 -28.83 -36.04
C GLY A 606 -20.03 -27.34 -35.79
N TYR A 607 -21.07 -26.61 -35.38
CA TYR A 607 -20.88 -25.26 -34.82
C TYR A 607 -20.16 -25.36 -33.49
N GLU A 608 -19.17 -24.49 -33.26
CA GLU A 608 -18.40 -24.50 -32.02
C GLU A 608 -19.22 -23.98 -30.85
N LEU A 609 -19.09 -24.65 -29.70
CA LEU A 609 -19.62 -24.20 -28.42
C LEU A 609 -18.64 -23.22 -27.78
N PHE A 610 -19.16 -22.09 -27.33
CA PHE A 610 -18.39 -21.16 -26.51
C PHE A 610 -19.10 -20.99 -25.18
N ASP A 611 -18.37 -21.07 -24.07
CA ASP A 611 -18.94 -20.74 -22.77
C ASP A 611 -19.62 -19.37 -22.84
N GLY A 612 -20.96 -19.37 -22.79
CA GLY A 612 -21.74 -18.23 -22.38
C GLY A 612 -21.33 -17.98 -20.95
N GLY A 613 -20.46 -16.98 -20.73
CA GLY A 613 -19.97 -16.66 -19.39
C GLY A 613 -21.14 -16.66 -18.41
N ALA A 614 -20.92 -17.21 -17.21
CA ALA A 614 -21.93 -17.30 -16.15
C ALA A 614 -22.79 -16.04 -16.18
N ALA A 615 -24.11 -16.21 -16.31
CA ALA A 615 -25.06 -15.11 -16.46
C ALA A 615 -24.65 -13.99 -15.50
N LYS A 616 -24.12 -12.88 -16.04
CA LYS A 616 -23.87 -11.69 -15.24
C LYS A 616 -25.20 -11.41 -14.55
N LYS A 617 -25.24 -11.42 -13.21
CA LYS A 617 -26.31 -10.78 -12.47
C LYS A 617 -26.45 -9.39 -13.06
N LYS A 618 -27.51 -9.19 -13.85
CA LYS A 618 -27.89 -7.90 -14.39
C LYS A 618 -28.18 -7.04 -13.16
N ASP A 619 -27.41 -5.97 -12.96
CA ASP A 619 -27.88 -4.90 -12.09
C ASP A 619 -29.18 -4.38 -12.72
N ASP A 620 -30.23 -4.32 -11.90
CA ASP A 620 -31.55 -3.82 -12.25
C ASP A 620 -31.44 -2.38 -12.74
N ASP A 621 -31.51 -2.14 -14.06
CA ASP A 621 -31.93 -0.84 -14.62
C ASP A 621 -32.28 -0.86 -16.14
N ASP A 622 -32.28 -2.01 -16.82
CA ASP A 622 -32.79 -2.13 -18.19
C ASP A 622 -33.95 -3.13 -18.27
N GLU A 623 -35.16 -2.65 -17.95
CA GLU A 623 -36.44 -3.26 -18.34
C GLU A 623 -36.63 -3.13 -19.86
N GLU A 624 -36.20 -4.15 -20.61
CA GLU A 624 -36.93 -4.69 -21.76
C GLU A 624 -36.18 -5.92 -22.30
N GLY A 625 -36.71 -7.11 -22.02
CA GLY A 625 -36.18 -8.39 -22.51
C GLY A 625 -36.36 -9.56 -21.55
N ALA A 626 -37.52 -9.69 -20.90
CA ALA A 626 -37.87 -10.86 -20.10
C ALA A 626 -38.60 -11.89 -20.99
N ALA A 627 -37.83 -12.77 -21.64
CA ALA A 627 -38.29 -14.08 -22.05
C ALA A 627 -37.08 -15.02 -22.17
N ASP A 628 -37.17 -16.19 -21.52
CA ASP A 628 -36.30 -17.37 -21.68
C ASP A 628 -35.03 -17.51 -20.83
N ALA A 629 -35.09 -17.11 -19.56
CA ALA A 629 -34.11 -17.51 -18.54
C ALA A 629 -34.38 -18.90 -17.90
N ALA A 630 -35.47 -19.58 -18.26
CA ALA A 630 -35.91 -20.80 -17.57
C ALA A 630 -35.12 -22.09 -17.93
N ASP A 631 -34.47 -22.15 -19.09
CA ASP A 631 -33.75 -23.34 -19.57
C ASP A 631 -32.21 -23.25 -19.43
N ALA A 632 -31.68 -22.08 -19.03
CA ALA A 632 -30.23 -21.87 -18.92
C ALA A 632 -29.64 -22.48 -17.62
N ASP A 633 -30.47 -22.80 -16.64
CA ASP A 633 -30.10 -23.44 -15.36
C ASP A 633 -30.36 -24.96 -15.32
N ASP A 634 -30.77 -25.57 -16.45
CA ASP A 634 -30.90 -27.03 -16.56
C ASP A 634 -29.50 -27.69 -16.68
N PRO A 635 -29.13 -28.63 -15.77
CA PRO A 635 -27.87 -29.38 -15.84
C PRO A 635 -27.85 -30.47 -16.94
N SER A 636 -28.90 -30.57 -17.76
CA SER A 636 -28.94 -31.48 -18.92
C SER A 636 -27.96 -31.06 -20.04
N ASP A 637 -27.62 -32.02 -20.92
CA ASP A 637 -26.82 -31.77 -22.14
C ASP A 637 -27.44 -30.65 -23.01
N LEU A 638 -28.77 -30.51 -22.99
CA LEU A 638 -29.49 -29.46 -23.70
C LEU A 638 -29.26 -28.07 -23.08
N GLY A 639 -29.17 -27.97 -21.76
CA GLY A 639 -28.82 -26.71 -21.08
C GLY A 639 -27.39 -26.27 -21.40
N ALA A 640 -26.45 -27.21 -21.51
CA ALA A 640 -25.08 -26.93 -21.95
C ALA A 640 -25.03 -26.43 -23.41
N LEU A 641 -25.74 -27.08 -24.33
CA LEU A 641 -25.86 -26.63 -25.73
C LEU A 641 -26.52 -25.25 -25.82
N ALA A 642 -27.56 -24.99 -25.03
CA ALA A 642 -28.26 -23.71 -25.02
C ALA A 642 -27.34 -22.56 -24.60
N ARG A 643 -26.53 -22.75 -23.55
CA ARG A 643 -25.52 -21.77 -23.12
C ARG A 643 -24.40 -21.61 -24.16
N GLY A 644 -23.97 -22.72 -24.76
CA GLY A 644 -22.87 -22.75 -25.72
C GLY A 644 -23.17 -22.09 -27.06
N TYR A 645 -24.43 -22.15 -27.52
CA TYR A 645 -24.90 -21.55 -28.79
C TYR A 645 -25.61 -20.21 -28.63
N ASP A 646 -25.69 -19.66 -27.42
CA ASP A 646 -26.35 -18.38 -27.17
C ASP A 646 -25.82 -17.25 -28.05
N TYR A 647 -24.52 -17.23 -28.36
CA TYR A 647 -23.90 -16.23 -29.23
C TYR A 647 -24.41 -16.22 -30.69
N LEU A 648 -25.07 -17.30 -31.13
CA LEU A 648 -25.74 -17.43 -32.44
C LEU A 648 -27.24 -17.14 -32.31
N LEU A 649 -27.88 -17.69 -31.27
CA LEU A 649 -29.34 -17.66 -31.12
C LEU A 649 -29.88 -16.36 -30.51
N SER A 650 -29.06 -15.63 -29.74
CA SER A 650 -29.41 -14.30 -29.18
C SER A 650 -29.31 -13.16 -30.20
N MET A 651 -28.90 -13.47 -31.44
CA MET A 651 -28.76 -12.47 -32.48
C MET A 651 -30.12 -11.88 -32.89
N LYS A 652 -30.21 -10.55 -32.94
CA LYS A 652 -31.44 -9.84 -33.35
C LYS A 652 -31.88 -10.28 -34.75
N LEU A 653 -33.16 -10.44 -35.02
CA LEU A 653 -33.68 -10.87 -36.34
C LEU A 653 -33.15 -10.03 -37.51
N TRP A 654 -33.00 -8.72 -37.30
CA TRP A 654 -32.41 -7.78 -38.27
C TRP A 654 -30.93 -8.04 -38.62
N SER A 655 -30.25 -8.91 -37.89
CA SER A 655 -28.89 -9.36 -38.21
C SER A 655 -28.85 -10.45 -39.27
N LEU A 656 -29.99 -11.05 -39.62
CA LEU A 656 -30.11 -12.11 -40.62
C LEU A 656 -30.22 -11.54 -42.05
N THR A 657 -29.26 -10.70 -42.43
CA THR A 657 -29.23 -10.04 -43.75
C THR A 657 -27.88 -10.26 -44.44
N MET A 658 -27.87 -10.23 -45.77
CA MET A 658 -26.64 -10.38 -46.55
C MET A 658 -25.65 -9.23 -46.29
N GLU A 659 -26.15 -8.03 -46.01
CA GLU A 659 -25.33 -6.88 -45.59
C GLU A 659 -24.58 -7.18 -44.31
N LYS A 660 -25.25 -7.79 -43.33
CA LYS A 660 -24.61 -8.15 -42.05
C LYS A 660 -23.60 -9.29 -42.21
N VAL A 661 -23.85 -10.25 -43.10
CA VAL A 661 -22.86 -11.28 -43.47
C VAL A 661 -21.58 -10.62 -44.01
N ASN A 662 -21.71 -9.69 -44.94
CA ASN A 662 -20.57 -8.99 -45.52
C ASN A 662 -19.80 -8.18 -44.47
N ALA A 663 -20.51 -7.49 -43.57
CA ALA A 663 -19.90 -6.78 -42.45
C ALA A 663 -19.13 -7.72 -41.50
N LEU A 664 -19.72 -8.85 -41.12
CA LEU A 664 -19.07 -9.85 -40.26
C LEU A 664 -17.89 -10.55 -40.94
N ARG A 665 -17.95 -10.75 -42.26
CA ARG A 665 -16.80 -11.25 -43.03
C ARG A 665 -15.64 -10.26 -42.98
N ALA A 666 -15.90 -8.97 -43.16
CA ALA A 666 -14.87 -7.94 -43.04
C ALA A 666 -14.28 -7.88 -41.63
N GLU A 667 -15.12 -7.98 -40.59
CA GLU A 667 -14.69 -8.03 -39.18
C GLU A 667 -13.84 -9.29 -38.90
N ARG A 668 -14.25 -10.46 -39.42
CA ARG A 668 -13.50 -11.72 -39.31
C ARG A 668 -12.12 -11.61 -39.99
N GLU A 669 -12.05 -11.08 -41.20
CA GLU A 669 -10.77 -10.91 -41.90
C GLU A 669 -9.85 -9.92 -41.18
N ALA A 670 -10.40 -8.82 -40.65
CA ALA A 670 -9.63 -7.88 -39.82
C ALA A 670 -9.05 -8.56 -38.59
N LYS A 671 -9.84 -9.39 -37.88
CA LYS A 671 -9.38 -10.16 -36.72
C LYS A 671 -8.35 -11.22 -37.05
N ASN A 672 -8.48 -11.88 -38.21
CA ASN A 672 -7.49 -12.83 -38.70
C ASN A 672 -6.16 -12.14 -39.05
N ALA A 673 -6.22 -10.93 -39.63
CA ALA A 673 -5.02 -10.13 -39.89
C ALA A 673 -4.32 -9.71 -38.59
N GLU A 674 -5.08 -9.21 -37.60
CA GLU A 674 -4.59 -8.87 -36.26
C GLU A 674 -3.93 -10.08 -35.57
N LEU A 675 -4.56 -11.24 -35.63
CA LEU A 675 -4.02 -12.50 -35.08
C LEU A 675 -2.67 -12.86 -35.73
N ARG A 676 -2.59 -12.83 -37.07
CA ARG A 676 -1.36 -13.15 -37.81
C ARG A 676 -0.23 -12.17 -37.50
N GLU A 677 -0.54 -10.89 -37.36
CA GLU A 677 0.43 -9.87 -36.97
C GLU A 677 0.96 -10.13 -35.55
N LEU A 678 0.07 -10.42 -34.60
CA LEU A 678 0.46 -10.74 -33.23
C LEU A 678 1.30 -12.02 -33.14
N GLU A 679 0.91 -13.08 -33.86
CA GLU A 679 1.67 -14.34 -33.92
C GLU A 679 3.09 -14.09 -34.46
N ALA A 680 3.22 -13.28 -35.50
CA ALA A 680 4.50 -12.90 -36.09
C ALA A 680 5.35 -11.97 -35.20
N THR A 681 4.73 -11.19 -34.31
CA THR A 681 5.42 -10.25 -33.43
C THR A 681 6.08 -10.96 -32.25
N PRO A 682 7.41 -10.89 -32.06
CA PRO A 682 8.07 -11.49 -30.90
C PRO A 682 7.56 -10.88 -29.58
N SER A 683 7.49 -11.67 -28.50
CA SER A 683 7.01 -11.21 -27.18
C SER A 683 7.79 -10.01 -26.67
N PHE A 684 9.12 -10.01 -26.81
CA PHE A 684 9.97 -8.88 -26.41
C PHE A 684 9.67 -7.59 -27.18
N GLN A 685 9.19 -7.69 -28.43
CA GLN A 685 8.84 -6.50 -29.23
C GLN A 685 7.59 -5.81 -28.67
N LEU A 686 6.64 -6.58 -28.13
CA LEU A 686 5.49 -6.02 -27.40
C LEU A 686 5.97 -5.19 -26.21
N TRP A 687 7.00 -5.67 -25.50
CA TRP A 687 7.57 -4.91 -24.39
C TRP A 687 8.25 -3.63 -24.85
N LEU A 688 9.04 -3.67 -25.93
CA LEU A 688 9.66 -2.47 -26.49
C LEU A 688 8.61 -1.41 -26.88
N ASN A 689 7.50 -1.83 -27.49
CA ASN A 689 6.40 -0.92 -27.85
C ASN A 689 5.77 -0.26 -26.61
N ASP A 690 5.55 -1.03 -25.53
CA ASP A 690 5.02 -0.49 -24.27
C ASP A 690 6.00 0.49 -23.61
N LEU A 691 7.31 0.21 -23.68
CA LEU A 691 8.35 1.11 -23.18
C LEU A 691 8.36 2.43 -23.96
N ASP A 692 8.20 2.38 -25.29
CA ASP A 692 8.12 3.56 -26.15
C ASP A 692 6.90 4.43 -25.79
N ALA A 693 5.73 3.80 -25.59
CA ALA A 693 4.51 4.49 -25.18
C ALA A 693 4.64 5.17 -23.81
N ILE A 694 5.32 4.54 -22.86
CA ILE A 694 5.58 5.14 -21.54
C ILE A 694 6.56 6.31 -21.67
N GLU A 695 7.65 6.16 -22.43
CA GLU A 695 8.63 7.22 -22.65
C GLU A 695 7.99 8.47 -23.27
N GLU A 696 7.09 8.28 -24.24
CA GLU A 696 6.29 9.36 -24.84
C GLU A 696 5.38 10.03 -23.78
N ALA A 697 4.62 9.24 -23.01
CA ALA A 697 3.75 9.77 -21.97
C ALA A 697 4.50 10.54 -20.87
N LEU A 698 5.71 10.10 -20.49
CA LEU A 698 6.59 10.83 -19.58
C LEU A 698 7.02 12.18 -20.18
N GLY A 699 7.31 12.21 -21.49
CA GLY A 699 7.62 13.44 -22.21
C GLY A 699 6.45 14.44 -22.22
N GLU A 700 5.21 13.94 -22.39
CA GLU A 700 3.99 14.76 -22.31
C GLU A 700 3.78 15.34 -20.91
N LEU A 701 3.93 14.52 -19.87
CA LEU A 701 3.84 14.97 -18.47
C LEU A 701 4.86 16.07 -18.16
N ASP A 702 6.11 15.92 -18.61
CA ASP A 702 7.14 16.94 -18.44
C ASP A 702 6.83 18.24 -19.21
N ALA A 703 6.20 18.12 -20.38
CA ALA A 703 5.77 19.27 -21.17
C ALA A 703 4.60 20.01 -20.49
N GLU A 704 3.63 19.28 -19.95
CA GLU A 704 2.51 19.83 -19.19
C GLU A 704 3.00 20.54 -17.92
N ALA A 705 3.86 19.91 -17.14
CA ALA A 705 4.46 20.49 -15.94
C ALA A 705 5.21 21.80 -16.25
N ARG A 706 5.95 21.85 -17.37
CA ARG A 706 6.62 23.08 -17.84
C ARG A 706 5.62 24.17 -18.22
N ARG A 707 4.54 23.84 -18.95
CA ARG A 707 3.49 24.79 -19.35
C ARG A 707 2.79 25.39 -18.14
N LEU A 708 2.46 24.57 -17.13
CA LEU A 708 1.83 25.03 -15.88
C LEU A 708 2.74 26.00 -15.11
N LYS A 709 4.02 25.64 -14.93
CA LYS A 709 5.01 26.52 -14.28
C LYS A 709 5.19 27.85 -15.02
N GLU A 710 5.19 27.85 -16.35
CA GLU A 710 5.27 29.08 -17.13
C GLU A 710 4.00 29.95 -17.01
N ALA A 711 2.83 29.34 -17.04
CA ALA A 711 1.56 30.03 -16.89
C ALA A 711 1.47 30.72 -15.52
N GLU A 712 1.85 30.01 -14.45
CA GLU A 712 1.92 30.55 -13.09
C GLU A 712 2.88 31.74 -13.00
N ARG A 713 4.11 31.60 -13.54
CA ARG A 713 5.09 32.70 -13.59
C ARG A 713 4.55 33.93 -14.33
N ARG A 714 3.78 33.73 -15.40
CA ARG A 714 3.14 34.84 -16.15
C ARG A 714 2.05 35.51 -15.32
N GLN A 715 1.20 34.75 -14.62
CA GLN A 715 0.16 35.29 -13.74
C GLN A 715 0.76 36.10 -12.57
N ILE A 716 1.80 35.59 -11.92
CA ILE A 716 2.49 36.29 -10.82
C ILE A 716 3.09 37.61 -11.31
N LYS A 717 3.77 37.60 -12.47
CA LYS A 717 4.33 38.83 -13.06
C LYS A 717 3.24 39.85 -13.43
N ALA A 718 2.09 39.38 -13.93
CA ALA A 718 0.96 40.25 -14.25
C ALA A 718 0.34 40.87 -12.99
N ALA A 719 0.13 40.09 -11.94
CA ALA A 719 -0.36 40.56 -10.64
C ALA A 719 0.59 41.57 -9.99
N GLY A 720 1.91 41.30 -10.03
CA GLY A 720 2.93 42.23 -9.54
C GLY A 720 2.95 43.57 -10.29
N ARG A 721 2.81 43.54 -11.62
CA ARG A 721 2.69 44.76 -12.45
C ARG A 721 1.42 45.55 -12.14
N ALA A 722 0.28 44.87 -11.97
CA ALA A 722 -0.98 45.51 -11.59
C ALA A 722 -0.90 46.16 -10.20
N HIS A 723 -0.25 45.49 -9.24
CA HIS A 723 -0.05 46.02 -7.89
C HIS A 723 0.92 47.23 -7.86
N GLN A 724 1.98 47.21 -8.69
CA GLN A 724 2.87 48.38 -8.85
C GLN A 724 2.18 49.54 -9.58
N ALA A 725 1.31 49.27 -10.54
CA ALA A 725 0.54 50.30 -11.24
C ALA A 725 -0.46 51.00 -10.30
N ALA A 726 -1.08 50.24 -9.37
CA ALA A 726 -2.00 50.78 -8.36
C ALA A 726 -1.29 51.64 -7.27
N ARG A 727 0.02 51.47 -7.08
CA ARG A 727 0.83 52.22 -6.10
C ARG A 727 1.49 53.49 -6.64
N ARG A 728 1.39 53.78 -7.95
CA ARG A 728 1.88 55.06 -8.48
C ARG A 728 0.92 56.19 -8.06
N PRO A 729 1.36 57.20 -7.28
CA PRO A 729 0.50 58.32 -6.95
C PRO A 729 0.17 59.09 -8.23
N GLY A 730 -1.12 59.35 -8.47
CA GLY A 730 -1.58 60.11 -9.62
C GLY A 730 -0.94 61.50 -9.65
N LYS A 731 -0.01 61.73 -10.57
CA LYS A 731 0.43 63.08 -10.96
C LYS A 731 -0.72 63.77 -11.71
N LYS A 732 -1.75 64.23 -11.01
CA LYS A 732 -2.72 65.23 -11.50
C LYS A 732 -3.31 66.01 -10.31
N ALA A 733 -2.61 67.05 -9.88
CA ALA A 733 -3.16 68.29 -9.32
C ALA A 733 -2.01 69.22 -8.90
N ALA A 734 -1.36 69.88 -9.87
CA ALA A 734 -0.52 71.04 -9.64
C ALA A 734 -0.57 71.93 -10.89
N ALA A 735 -1.76 72.46 -11.17
CA ALA A 735 -2.01 73.54 -12.12
C ALA A 735 -3.43 74.08 -11.90
N ALA A 736 -3.67 74.74 -10.76
CA ALA A 736 -4.75 75.71 -10.52
C ALA A 736 -4.68 76.23 -9.08
N ALA A 737 -3.91 77.31 -8.87
CA ALA A 737 -4.10 78.40 -7.90
C ALA A 737 -2.79 79.18 -7.81
#